data_AF-A0A2D5A9X1-F1
#
_entry.id   AF-A0A2D5A9X1-F1
#
_cell.length_a   1.000
_cell.length_b   1.000
_cell.length_c   1.000
_cell.angle_alpha   90.00
_cell.angle_beta   90.00
_cell.angle_gamma   90.00
#
_symmetry.space_group_name_H-M   'P 1'
#
loop_
_entity.id
_entity.type
_entity.pdbx_description
1 polymer ?
#
loop_
_entity_poly.entity_id
_entity_poly.type
_entity_poly.pdbx_seq_one_letter_code
_entity_poly.pdbx_strand_id
1 'polypeptide(L)'
;MAIDAANDGDVIQLLAETYTEGAVIDTDGKAITILGATDKRGASASILDGDGSHRVLRCGSGEGAGTVFKDLVIRGGFNSDVGGGMYNYSSSPTLINCTFTNNSAEYGGGIINYFGSNPTLTGCTFKGNAASVGGGVYNYHLSAPLLEGCTFTDNSSDLAGGGMFNYDSSPSLVGCGFTGNHASEYGGAGIYNHESSVDGTSRPTLSSSLLCGNAGGNIAGDWIDEGENCIRLVCDDGDGDGLPDCVDQESDLELAVPGEYVSIELAIDAAAPGAVIVIEAGIFTPHLTLDTQGKPITIRGAIDPDGGPGTIIDGGGMIRVLQCVSGETPGTVFENLRIRNGIATTGGGMYIDQSSPTLSNCAFTGNSAEDGGGMYNHQGSPILSDCVFLGNSAEFGSGIYNGTASSPTLVDCRFTGNTARLRGGGMCNTSSSAPTLVGCMFTANDASNQGGGGMFSDETSTPTLTASLLCGNVGGNMYGDWVDEGENCIRLVCDDGDGDGHPDCGNQGSDLELGVPGEYDSIALAIDAAAPGAVITLESGTFTPLATIDTVGKSITIRGTLDGNGKPATIIDGGGMIRVLQCVSGESSDTVFENLTIRDGLAGETIEYATAGGGMYVRQSSPTLANCTFIGSSAQQGGGMYIREGSPTLTDCTFIGNAAGYGGGMYNRQGAPTLSDCVFLENSSNANGGGMYNVNESGLLLNECTFMSNSAGSRGGGMYSLQGSPTLRNCAFRENSGESAGGINNADGSMIMSGCTICENGGGNISGSWVDEGGNCLAYSCDDQDGDGLPDECADDGVATLLVPSQFASIEDAVEAAGYGDVVLVEAGVYFPSRTIDPGGKPITIRGAIDDEGLPVTVIDGGGNMRLIRCVTGESADTVFENLVIRNGSGPDLGYGSGMYNFYSSPTLRNCVFTGNSANTGGGVFNHHGSPTLTGCVFTGNTASYRGGGMFNGNSSDPVLIDCTLTGNFAASGGGMYNFGTSNPVLTNCVVCGNSPDQLVGPWADDCSSCVTASCEDCQLPVEPCPTDLVQNCITDADDLEAFLARWGACGIEDCVGDFNDDGGVDGADLGILFSVWGTCQ
;
A
#
# COMPACT_ATOMS: atom_id res chain seq x y z
N MET A 1 -60.83 -16.58 1.66
CA MET A 1 -60.98 -15.77 2.90
C MET A 1 -59.73 -14.96 3.23
N ALA A 2 -58.57 -15.58 3.52
CA ALA A 2 -57.35 -14.82 3.81
C ALA A 2 -56.90 -13.96 2.62
N ILE A 3 -56.96 -14.53 1.41
CA ILE A 3 -56.68 -13.82 0.15
C ILE A 3 -57.65 -12.65 -0.06
N ASP A 4 -58.95 -12.86 0.17
CA ASP A 4 -59.95 -11.79 0.02
C ASP A 4 -59.66 -10.59 0.93
N ALA A 5 -59.17 -10.85 2.15
CA ALA A 5 -58.85 -9.84 3.16
C ALA A 5 -57.49 -9.17 2.96
N ALA A 6 -56.57 -9.79 2.22
CA ALA A 6 -55.22 -9.30 1.98
C ALA A 6 -55.21 -8.15 0.95
N ASN A 7 -54.32 -7.19 1.13
CA ASN A 7 -53.97 -6.14 0.17
C ASN A 7 -52.60 -6.43 -0.44
N ASP A 8 -52.26 -5.77 -1.54
CA ASP A 8 -50.93 -5.85 -2.15
C ASP A 8 -49.82 -5.57 -1.12
N GLY A 9 -48.82 -6.45 -1.08
CA GLY A 9 -47.70 -6.44 -0.13
C GLY A 9 -47.93 -7.31 1.12
N ASP A 10 -49.16 -7.77 1.38
CA ASP A 10 -49.44 -8.59 2.56
C ASP A 10 -48.85 -10.01 2.45
N VAL A 11 -48.50 -10.58 3.61
CA VAL A 11 -48.02 -11.96 3.76
C VAL A 11 -49.07 -12.80 4.46
N ILE A 12 -49.57 -13.83 3.78
CA ILE A 12 -50.45 -14.85 4.33
C ILE A 12 -49.58 -16.03 4.76
N GLN A 13 -49.36 -16.16 6.07
CA GLN A 13 -48.56 -17.24 6.64
C GLN A 13 -49.43 -18.44 6.99
N LEU A 14 -49.08 -19.61 6.46
CA LEU A 14 -49.75 -20.88 6.72
C LEU A 14 -49.03 -21.66 7.82
N LEU A 15 -49.79 -22.42 8.59
CA LEU A 15 -49.26 -23.38 9.56
C LEU A 15 -48.88 -24.69 8.84
N ALA A 16 -48.09 -25.54 9.49
CA ALA A 16 -47.67 -26.85 8.97
C ALA A 16 -48.83 -27.87 9.01
N GLU A 17 -49.85 -27.62 8.19
CA GLU A 17 -51.09 -28.39 8.09
C GLU A 17 -51.42 -28.70 6.62
N THR A 18 -52.44 -29.55 6.41
CA THR A 18 -53.02 -29.80 5.09
C THR A 18 -54.30 -28.98 4.93
N TYR A 19 -54.32 -28.12 3.92
CA TYR A 19 -55.42 -27.26 3.52
C TYR A 19 -56.09 -27.86 2.28
N THR A 20 -57.28 -28.42 2.48
CA THR A 20 -58.15 -28.87 1.39
C THR A 20 -59.24 -27.84 1.18
N GLU A 21 -58.93 -26.83 0.37
CA GLU A 21 -59.91 -25.84 -0.05
C GLU A 21 -60.78 -26.49 -1.12
N GLY A 22 -62.10 -26.58 -0.94
CA GLY A 22 -63.00 -27.21 -1.92
C GLY A 22 -63.21 -26.44 -3.23
N ALA A 23 -62.28 -25.53 -3.55
CA ALA A 23 -62.25 -24.69 -4.73
C ALA A 23 -60.79 -24.31 -5.05
N VAL A 24 -60.56 -23.89 -6.30
CA VAL A 24 -59.26 -23.39 -6.76
C VAL A 24 -58.88 -22.14 -5.97
N ILE A 25 -57.63 -22.07 -5.52
CA ILE A 25 -57.06 -20.89 -4.87
C ILE A 25 -56.60 -19.92 -5.96
N ASP A 26 -57.26 -18.77 -6.04
CA ASP A 26 -56.95 -17.67 -6.97
C ASP A 26 -56.53 -16.44 -6.15
N THR A 27 -55.46 -15.78 -6.58
CA THR A 27 -54.92 -14.58 -5.92
C THR A 27 -55.59 -13.29 -6.38
N ASP A 28 -56.47 -13.35 -7.39
CA ASP A 28 -57.25 -12.22 -7.92
C ASP A 28 -56.38 -11.03 -8.37
N GLY A 29 -55.19 -11.29 -8.90
CA GLY A 29 -54.26 -10.26 -9.39
C GLY A 29 -53.48 -9.52 -8.31
N LYS A 30 -53.65 -9.90 -7.03
CA LYS A 30 -53.02 -9.23 -5.90
C LYS A 30 -51.54 -9.59 -5.75
N ALA A 31 -50.70 -8.60 -5.50
CA ALA A 31 -49.28 -8.79 -5.22
C ALA A 31 -49.04 -9.21 -3.76
N ILE A 32 -49.48 -10.42 -3.39
CA ILE A 32 -49.39 -10.96 -2.03
C ILE A 32 -48.41 -12.13 -1.93
N THR A 33 -47.88 -12.38 -0.73
CA THR A 33 -47.05 -13.56 -0.46
C THR A 33 -47.84 -14.63 0.29
N ILE A 34 -47.95 -15.83 -0.25
CA ILE A 34 -48.46 -17.00 0.48
C ILE A 34 -47.26 -17.83 0.93
N LEU A 35 -47.00 -17.81 2.25
CA LEU A 35 -45.82 -18.38 2.88
C LEU A 35 -46.19 -19.62 3.69
N GLY A 36 -45.67 -20.78 3.30
CA GLY A 36 -45.78 -22.02 4.06
C GLY A 36 -44.81 -22.11 5.23
N ALA A 37 -45.14 -22.95 6.20
CA ALA A 37 -44.24 -23.36 7.26
C ALA A 37 -43.26 -24.43 6.74
N THR A 38 -42.04 -24.44 7.27
CA THR A 38 -41.02 -25.47 7.01
C THR A 38 -40.86 -26.43 8.18
N ASP A 39 -40.45 -27.68 7.91
CA ASP A 39 -40.07 -28.64 8.93
C ASP A 39 -38.68 -28.34 9.51
N LYS A 40 -38.28 -29.10 10.53
CA LYS A 40 -36.98 -28.95 11.21
C LYS A 40 -35.74 -29.15 10.31
N ARG A 41 -35.91 -29.60 9.07
CA ARG A 41 -34.85 -29.78 8.06
C ARG A 41 -34.98 -28.75 6.93
N GLY A 42 -35.88 -27.76 7.07
CA GLY A 42 -36.11 -26.72 6.07
C GLY A 42 -37.03 -27.14 4.93
N ALA A 43 -37.66 -28.32 4.97
CA ALA A 43 -38.56 -28.77 3.92
C ALA A 43 -39.97 -28.21 4.10
N SER A 44 -40.62 -27.80 3.00
CA SER A 44 -42.00 -27.29 2.99
C SER A 44 -42.99 -28.24 3.68
N ALA A 45 -43.73 -27.74 4.67
CA ALA A 45 -44.62 -28.53 5.53
C ALA A 45 -46.09 -28.08 5.46
N SER A 46 -46.38 -26.90 4.92
CA SER A 46 -47.75 -26.47 4.61
C SER A 46 -48.19 -27.07 3.26
N ILE A 47 -49.30 -27.80 3.27
CA ILE A 47 -49.79 -28.54 2.10
C ILE A 47 -51.08 -27.91 1.60
N LEU A 48 -51.11 -27.46 0.36
CA LEU A 48 -52.32 -27.11 -0.39
C LEU A 48 -52.73 -28.34 -1.21
N ASP A 49 -53.87 -28.93 -0.87
CA ASP A 49 -54.32 -30.21 -1.40
C ASP A 49 -55.61 -30.04 -2.20
N GLY A 50 -55.54 -30.33 -3.51
CA GLY A 50 -56.69 -30.27 -4.42
C GLY A 50 -57.58 -31.51 -4.40
N ASP A 51 -57.32 -32.47 -3.49
CA ASP A 51 -58.06 -33.71 -3.17
C ASP A 51 -58.40 -34.66 -4.35
N GLY A 52 -57.88 -34.38 -5.53
CA GLY A 52 -58.17 -35.07 -6.78
C GLY A 52 -59.40 -34.55 -7.51
N SER A 53 -60.05 -33.47 -7.05
CA SER A 53 -61.30 -32.98 -7.65
C SER A 53 -61.17 -31.67 -8.44
N HIS A 54 -60.16 -30.86 -8.16
CA HIS A 54 -59.93 -29.60 -8.88
C HIS A 54 -58.45 -29.21 -8.90
N ARG A 55 -58.12 -28.18 -9.68
CA ARG A 55 -56.80 -27.54 -9.70
C ARG A 55 -56.52 -26.86 -8.36
N VAL A 56 -55.27 -26.84 -7.91
CA VAL A 56 -54.94 -26.21 -6.62
C VAL A 56 -54.86 -24.69 -6.74
N LEU A 57 -54.07 -24.18 -7.69
CA LEU A 57 -53.76 -22.75 -7.84
C LEU A 57 -54.10 -22.19 -9.22
N ARG A 58 -54.48 -20.92 -9.27
CA ARG A 58 -54.64 -20.17 -10.52
C ARG A 58 -54.15 -18.73 -10.34
N CYS A 59 -53.35 -18.28 -11.31
CA CYS A 59 -53.00 -16.89 -11.51
C CYS A 59 -53.46 -16.50 -12.93
N GLY A 60 -54.61 -15.84 -13.05
CA GLY A 60 -55.20 -15.50 -14.35
C GLY A 60 -55.74 -14.08 -14.44
N SER A 61 -55.41 -13.24 -13.46
CA SER A 61 -55.96 -11.89 -13.26
C SER A 61 -54.88 -10.80 -13.39
N GLY A 62 -53.72 -11.14 -13.97
CA GLY A 62 -52.60 -10.22 -14.22
C GLY A 62 -51.53 -10.22 -13.13
N GLU A 63 -51.45 -11.28 -12.34
CA GLU A 63 -50.42 -11.46 -11.31
C GLU A 63 -49.01 -11.32 -11.90
N GLY A 64 -48.21 -10.40 -11.36
CA GLY A 64 -46.78 -10.26 -11.67
C GLY A 64 -45.88 -10.82 -10.57
N ALA A 65 -44.58 -10.52 -10.64
CA ALA A 65 -43.55 -11.03 -9.71
C ALA A 65 -43.80 -10.67 -8.22
N GLY A 66 -44.68 -9.70 -7.93
CA GLY A 66 -45.11 -9.39 -6.57
C GLY A 66 -46.06 -10.41 -5.96
N THR A 67 -46.61 -11.33 -6.74
CA THR A 67 -47.40 -12.47 -6.24
C THR A 67 -46.45 -13.63 -5.97
N VAL A 68 -46.20 -13.93 -4.70
CA VAL A 68 -45.15 -14.87 -4.28
C VAL A 68 -45.75 -16.09 -3.59
N PHE A 69 -45.40 -17.28 -4.05
CA PHE A 69 -45.69 -18.55 -3.39
C PHE A 69 -44.39 -19.13 -2.84
N LYS A 70 -44.29 -19.33 -1.52
CA LYS A 70 -43.04 -19.74 -0.89
C LYS A 70 -43.23 -20.85 0.14
N ASP A 71 -42.35 -21.85 0.12
CA ASP A 71 -42.29 -22.95 1.10
C ASP A 71 -43.60 -23.79 1.17
N LEU A 72 -44.25 -24.02 0.02
CA LEU A 72 -45.54 -24.73 -0.07
C LEU A 72 -45.39 -26.12 -0.71
N VAL A 73 -46.24 -27.06 -0.31
CA VAL A 73 -46.47 -28.32 -1.03
C VAL A 73 -47.83 -28.26 -1.73
N ILE A 74 -47.85 -28.30 -3.05
CA ILE A 74 -49.04 -28.28 -3.91
C ILE A 74 -49.27 -29.71 -4.41
N ARG A 75 -50.36 -30.36 -3.98
CA ARG A 75 -50.61 -31.76 -4.35
C ARG A 75 -52.05 -32.09 -4.66
N GLY A 76 -52.24 -33.24 -5.30
CA GLY A 76 -53.57 -33.81 -5.53
C GLY A 76 -54.44 -32.96 -6.45
N GLY A 77 -53.88 -31.99 -7.16
CA GLY A 77 -54.63 -31.18 -8.10
C GLY A 77 -55.04 -31.97 -9.33
N PHE A 78 -56.29 -31.85 -9.77
CA PHE A 78 -56.80 -32.49 -10.98
C PHE A 78 -57.58 -31.52 -11.86
N ASN A 79 -57.31 -31.51 -13.17
CA ASN A 79 -58.14 -30.79 -14.13
C ASN A 79 -58.27 -31.56 -15.45
N SER A 80 -59.45 -31.63 -16.05
CA SER A 80 -59.63 -32.35 -17.31
C SER A 80 -59.08 -31.62 -18.55
N ASP A 81 -58.48 -30.44 -18.38
CA ASP A 81 -57.99 -29.58 -19.46
C ASP A 81 -56.57 -29.10 -19.13
N VAL A 82 -56.41 -27.96 -18.45
CA VAL A 82 -55.08 -27.38 -18.20
C VAL A 82 -54.72 -27.34 -16.70
N GLY A 83 -53.46 -27.57 -16.34
CA GLY A 83 -52.88 -27.20 -15.06
C GLY A 83 -53.45 -27.98 -13.87
N GLY A 84 -52.82 -29.07 -13.47
CA GLY A 84 -53.28 -29.84 -12.30
C GLY A 84 -52.95 -29.12 -11.00
N GLY A 85 -51.68 -28.76 -10.82
CA GLY A 85 -51.22 -28.02 -9.64
C GLY A 85 -51.50 -26.52 -9.75
N MET A 86 -51.03 -25.86 -10.81
CA MET A 86 -51.18 -24.43 -11.02
C MET A 86 -51.37 -24.07 -12.51
N TYR A 87 -52.08 -22.97 -12.75
CA TYR A 87 -52.22 -22.37 -14.07
C TYR A 87 -51.91 -20.89 -14.07
N ASN A 88 -50.94 -20.50 -14.90
CA ASN A 88 -50.58 -19.12 -15.17
C ASN A 88 -51.10 -18.74 -16.56
N TYR A 89 -51.97 -17.73 -16.60
CA TYR A 89 -52.55 -17.17 -17.82
C TYR A 89 -52.25 -15.68 -17.89
N SER A 90 -51.40 -15.28 -18.83
CA SER A 90 -50.89 -13.91 -18.95
C SER A 90 -50.39 -13.34 -17.60
N SER A 91 -49.70 -14.19 -16.83
CA SER A 91 -49.26 -13.90 -15.46
C SER A 91 -47.86 -14.47 -15.20
N SER A 92 -47.12 -13.80 -14.33
CA SER A 92 -45.71 -14.09 -14.03
C SER A 92 -45.45 -14.07 -12.51
N PRO A 93 -46.09 -14.95 -11.72
CA PRO A 93 -45.84 -15.05 -10.28
C PRO A 93 -44.42 -15.57 -9.97
N THR A 94 -43.97 -15.37 -8.74
CA THR A 94 -42.69 -15.90 -8.24
C THR A 94 -42.92 -17.08 -7.29
N LEU A 95 -42.22 -18.19 -7.52
CA LEU A 95 -42.31 -19.39 -6.71
C LEU A 95 -40.94 -19.74 -6.13
N ILE A 96 -40.88 -19.94 -4.82
CA ILE A 96 -39.62 -20.20 -4.10
C ILE A 96 -39.79 -21.44 -3.22
N ASN A 97 -38.95 -22.46 -3.41
CA ASN A 97 -38.94 -23.67 -2.58
C ASN A 97 -40.33 -24.37 -2.48
N CYS A 98 -41.11 -24.29 -3.56
CA CYS A 98 -42.42 -24.93 -3.65
C CYS A 98 -42.32 -26.34 -4.26
N THR A 99 -43.06 -27.30 -3.72
CA THR A 99 -43.13 -28.69 -4.23
C THR A 99 -44.48 -28.98 -4.86
N PHE A 100 -44.53 -29.21 -6.17
CA PHE A 100 -45.70 -29.70 -6.90
C PHE A 100 -45.62 -31.22 -7.00
N THR A 101 -46.53 -31.95 -6.36
CA THR A 101 -46.48 -33.42 -6.36
C THR A 101 -47.83 -34.10 -6.58
N ASN A 102 -47.84 -35.16 -7.39
CA ASN A 102 -49.03 -35.96 -7.68
C ASN A 102 -50.22 -35.12 -8.18
N ASN A 103 -49.95 -34.13 -9.03
CA ASN A 103 -50.98 -33.36 -9.72
C ASN A 103 -51.18 -33.90 -11.15
N SER A 104 -52.38 -33.75 -11.71
CA SER A 104 -52.69 -34.26 -13.05
C SER A 104 -53.60 -33.36 -13.89
N ALA A 105 -53.32 -33.26 -15.19
CA ALA A 105 -54.15 -32.54 -16.17
C ALA A 105 -54.03 -33.10 -17.60
N GLU A 106 -54.77 -32.58 -18.58
CA GLU A 106 -54.50 -32.89 -20.01
C GLU A 106 -53.18 -32.20 -20.44
N TYR A 107 -53.00 -30.94 -20.04
CA TYR A 107 -51.82 -30.12 -20.35
C TYR A 107 -51.21 -29.53 -19.07
N GLY A 108 -49.94 -29.87 -18.76
CA GLY A 108 -49.24 -29.32 -17.60
C GLY A 108 -49.71 -29.89 -16.26
N GLY A 109 -49.23 -31.08 -15.89
CA GLY A 109 -49.68 -31.78 -14.68
C GLY A 109 -49.37 -30.99 -13.41
N GLY A 110 -48.13 -30.50 -13.26
CA GLY A 110 -47.73 -29.59 -12.19
C GLY A 110 -48.13 -28.15 -12.48
N ILE A 111 -47.55 -27.53 -13.51
CA ILE A 111 -47.83 -26.14 -13.92
C ILE A 111 -48.07 -26.06 -15.42
N ILE A 112 -48.97 -25.18 -15.85
CA ILE A 112 -48.99 -24.66 -17.22
C ILE A 112 -48.84 -23.15 -17.25
N ASN A 113 -47.94 -22.68 -18.11
CA ASN A 113 -47.69 -21.27 -18.42
C ASN A 113 -48.20 -20.97 -19.83
N TYR A 114 -49.17 -20.07 -19.93
CA TYR A 114 -49.89 -19.83 -21.17
C TYR A 114 -49.89 -18.33 -21.53
N PHE A 115 -49.66 -18.04 -22.82
CA PHE A 115 -49.82 -16.70 -23.43
C PHE A 115 -48.88 -15.65 -22.81
N GLY A 116 -47.57 -15.83 -22.99
CA GLY A 116 -46.54 -14.91 -22.50
C GLY A 116 -46.37 -14.90 -20.98
N SER A 117 -46.73 -16.01 -20.31
CA SER A 117 -46.59 -16.15 -18.86
C SER A 117 -45.16 -16.53 -18.50
N ASN A 118 -44.46 -15.69 -17.72
CA ASN A 118 -43.03 -15.83 -17.44
C ASN A 118 -42.76 -15.90 -15.92
N PRO A 119 -43.31 -16.87 -15.19
CA PRO A 119 -43.03 -16.99 -13.77
C PRO A 119 -41.54 -17.28 -13.51
N THR A 120 -41.07 -16.86 -12.33
CA THR A 120 -39.74 -17.17 -11.81
C THR A 120 -39.84 -18.25 -10.76
N LEU A 121 -39.13 -19.36 -10.93
CA LEU A 121 -39.14 -20.50 -10.04
C LEU A 121 -37.72 -20.73 -9.50
N THR A 122 -37.56 -20.71 -8.19
CA THR A 122 -36.26 -20.93 -7.54
C THR A 122 -36.34 -22.06 -6.53
N GLY A 123 -35.56 -23.12 -6.71
CA GLY A 123 -35.54 -24.28 -5.79
C GLY A 123 -36.85 -25.07 -5.75
N CYS A 124 -37.69 -24.97 -6.78
CA CYS A 124 -38.98 -25.68 -6.82
C CYS A 124 -38.80 -27.16 -7.19
N THR A 125 -39.67 -28.03 -6.66
CA THR A 125 -39.65 -29.47 -6.94
C THR A 125 -40.94 -29.90 -7.64
N PHE A 126 -40.85 -30.66 -8.73
CA PHE A 126 -41.95 -31.26 -9.48
C PHE A 126 -41.84 -32.77 -9.40
N LYS A 127 -42.71 -33.44 -8.65
CA LYS A 127 -42.58 -34.87 -8.39
C LYS A 127 -43.84 -35.68 -8.64
N GLY A 128 -43.79 -36.65 -9.56
CA GLY A 128 -44.91 -37.57 -9.78
C GLY A 128 -46.15 -36.91 -10.39
N ASN A 129 -45.99 -35.81 -11.11
CA ASN A 129 -47.10 -35.15 -11.80
C ASN A 129 -47.35 -35.82 -13.17
N ALA A 130 -48.61 -35.85 -13.63
CA ALA A 130 -49.02 -36.60 -14.81
C ALA A 130 -49.89 -35.80 -15.78
N ALA A 131 -49.57 -35.80 -17.07
CA ALA A 131 -50.41 -35.16 -18.09
C ALA A 131 -50.42 -35.88 -19.44
N SER A 132 -51.20 -35.42 -20.42
CA SER A 132 -51.03 -35.91 -21.80
C SER A 132 -49.79 -35.29 -22.45
N VAL A 133 -49.49 -34.01 -22.17
CA VAL A 133 -48.20 -33.37 -22.46
C VAL A 133 -47.75 -32.48 -21.30
N GLY A 134 -46.44 -32.43 -21.04
CA GLY A 134 -45.88 -31.61 -19.97
C GLY A 134 -46.25 -32.13 -18.58
N GLY A 135 -45.79 -33.31 -18.19
CA GLY A 135 -46.17 -33.94 -16.92
C GLY A 135 -45.85 -33.06 -15.71
N GLY A 136 -44.63 -32.51 -15.64
CA GLY A 136 -44.25 -31.49 -14.65
C GLY A 136 -44.72 -30.08 -15.05
N VAL A 137 -44.17 -29.54 -16.14
CA VAL A 137 -44.45 -28.17 -16.61
C VAL A 137 -44.79 -28.16 -18.10
N TYR A 138 -45.75 -27.34 -18.50
CA TYR A 138 -46.02 -27.05 -19.92
C TYR A 138 -45.98 -25.55 -20.20
N ASN A 139 -45.12 -25.13 -21.14
CA ASN A 139 -44.98 -23.75 -21.59
C ASN A 139 -45.55 -23.61 -23.00
N TYR A 140 -46.46 -22.65 -23.18
CA TYR A 140 -47.19 -22.47 -24.44
C TYR A 140 -47.39 -20.99 -24.81
N HIS A 141 -47.28 -20.69 -26.11
CA HIS A 141 -47.45 -19.36 -26.73
C HIS A 141 -46.58 -18.26 -26.09
N LEU A 142 -45.33 -18.16 -26.55
CA LEU A 142 -44.36 -17.12 -26.19
C LEU A 142 -44.07 -17.01 -24.69
N SER A 143 -44.25 -18.10 -23.95
CA SER A 143 -43.95 -18.15 -22.52
C SER A 143 -42.46 -18.48 -22.32
N ALA A 144 -41.79 -17.75 -21.46
CA ALA A 144 -40.36 -17.83 -21.18
C ALA A 144 -40.10 -17.76 -19.67
N PRO A 145 -40.55 -18.76 -18.88
CA PRO A 145 -40.27 -18.79 -17.45
C PRO A 145 -38.78 -18.95 -17.17
N LEU A 146 -38.34 -18.42 -16.02
CA LEU A 146 -37.00 -18.61 -15.47
C LEU A 146 -37.05 -19.66 -14.37
N LEU A 147 -36.22 -20.69 -14.48
CA LEU A 147 -36.11 -21.77 -13.51
C LEU A 147 -34.68 -21.87 -13.01
N GLU A 148 -34.48 -21.72 -11.70
CA GLU A 148 -33.18 -21.81 -11.04
C GLU A 148 -33.22 -22.89 -9.97
N GLY A 149 -32.31 -23.87 -10.01
CA GLY A 149 -32.21 -24.91 -8.99
C GLY A 149 -33.46 -25.80 -8.87
N CYS A 150 -34.31 -25.88 -9.89
CA CYS A 150 -35.56 -26.62 -9.83
C CYS A 150 -35.36 -28.11 -10.15
N THR A 151 -36.12 -29.00 -9.52
CA THR A 151 -36.01 -30.46 -9.72
C THR A 151 -37.31 -31.05 -10.29
N PHE A 152 -37.21 -32.00 -11.20
CA PHE A 152 -38.29 -32.68 -11.90
C PHE A 152 -38.06 -34.18 -11.81
N THR A 153 -38.82 -34.87 -10.96
CA THR A 153 -38.61 -36.28 -10.68
C THR A 153 -39.87 -37.11 -10.91
N ASP A 154 -39.76 -38.23 -11.61
CA ASP A 154 -40.84 -39.20 -11.81
C ASP A 154 -42.14 -38.61 -12.42
N ASN A 155 -42.07 -37.52 -13.18
CA ASN A 155 -43.25 -36.97 -13.86
C ASN A 155 -43.53 -37.73 -15.16
N SER A 156 -44.79 -37.88 -15.54
CA SER A 156 -45.19 -38.71 -16.69
C SER A 156 -46.07 -37.96 -17.69
N SER A 157 -45.85 -38.21 -18.99
CA SER A 157 -46.70 -37.73 -20.07
C SER A 157 -47.12 -38.84 -21.03
N ASP A 158 -48.38 -38.86 -21.49
CA ASP A 158 -48.83 -39.85 -22.49
C ASP A 158 -48.21 -39.62 -23.88
N LEU A 159 -47.87 -38.38 -24.23
CA LEU A 159 -47.36 -38.02 -25.56
C LEU A 159 -45.88 -37.60 -25.51
N ALA A 160 -45.57 -36.48 -24.85
CA ALA A 160 -44.21 -35.92 -24.77
C ALA A 160 -44.03 -34.97 -23.58
N GLY A 161 -42.77 -34.74 -23.20
CA GLY A 161 -42.40 -33.79 -22.15
C GLY A 161 -42.80 -34.27 -20.76
N GLY A 162 -42.29 -35.42 -20.32
CA GLY A 162 -42.61 -35.97 -18.99
C GLY A 162 -42.30 -34.98 -17.87
N GLY A 163 -41.10 -34.40 -17.86
CA GLY A 163 -40.70 -33.32 -16.97
C GLY A 163 -41.22 -31.96 -17.46
N MET A 164 -40.87 -31.57 -18.68
CA MET A 164 -41.26 -30.28 -19.28
C MET A 164 -41.60 -30.41 -20.76
N PHE A 165 -42.63 -29.71 -21.21
CA PHE A 165 -42.94 -29.52 -22.62
C PHE A 165 -42.93 -28.01 -22.96
N ASN A 166 -42.29 -27.64 -24.06
CA ASN A 166 -42.24 -26.28 -24.58
C ASN A 166 -42.82 -26.23 -25.99
N TYR A 167 -43.85 -25.42 -26.20
CA TYR A 167 -44.44 -25.17 -27.50
C TYR A 167 -44.38 -23.68 -27.82
N ASP A 168 -43.62 -23.32 -28.86
CA ASP A 168 -43.48 -21.91 -29.27
C ASP A 168 -43.07 -21.02 -28.07
N SER A 169 -42.13 -21.51 -27.25
CA SER A 169 -41.80 -21.00 -25.92
C SER A 169 -40.34 -21.32 -25.56
N SER A 170 -39.68 -20.42 -24.83
CA SER A 170 -38.22 -20.46 -24.60
C SER A 170 -37.88 -20.19 -23.14
N PRO A 171 -38.08 -21.18 -22.24
CA PRO A 171 -37.70 -21.05 -20.85
C PRO A 171 -36.18 -21.00 -20.68
N SER A 172 -35.71 -20.40 -19.59
CA SER A 172 -34.29 -20.41 -19.17
C SER A 172 -34.14 -21.27 -17.92
N LEU A 173 -33.23 -22.25 -17.97
CA LEU A 173 -33.02 -23.24 -16.93
C LEU A 173 -31.57 -23.18 -16.45
N VAL A 174 -31.38 -22.89 -15.17
CA VAL A 174 -30.06 -22.81 -14.52
C VAL A 174 -30.06 -23.77 -13.33
N GLY A 175 -29.12 -24.71 -13.26
CA GLY A 175 -29.01 -25.60 -12.10
C GLY A 175 -30.17 -26.58 -11.93
N CYS A 176 -30.96 -26.87 -12.97
CA CYS A 176 -32.19 -27.65 -12.85
C CYS A 176 -31.94 -29.16 -13.02
N GLY A 177 -32.64 -30.00 -12.28
CA GLY A 177 -32.54 -31.47 -12.33
C GLY A 177 -33.76 -32.16 -12.95
N PHE A 178 -33.60 -33.11 -13.86
CA PHE A 178 -34.67 -33.94 -14.45
C PHE A 178 -34.31 -35.41 -14.34
N THR A 179 -35.00 -36.13 -13.45
CA THR A 179 -34.68 -37.53 -13.12
C THR A 179 -35.88 -38.45 -13.20
N GLY A 180 -35.78 -39.60 -13.88
CA GLY A 180 -36.83 -40.62 -13.86
C GLY A 180 -38.16 -40.24 -14.52
N ASN A 181 -38.23 -39.16 -15.30
CA ASN A 181 -39.46 -38.73 -15.97
C ASN A 181 -39.80 -39.67 -17.15
N HIS A 182 -41.06 -39.74 -17.57
CA HIS A 182 -41.54 -40.69 -18.58
C HIS A 182 -42.40 -40.04 -19.68
N ALA A 183 -42.16 -40.42 -20.95
CA ALA A 183 -42.99 -40.06 -22.10
C ALA A 183 -43.16 -41.24 -23.09
N SER A 184 -44.38 -41.49 -23.57
CA SER A 184 -44.68 -42.71 -24.34
C SER A 184 -44.69 -42.64 -25.87
N GLU A 185 -44.84 -41.48 -26.54
CA GLU A 185 -45.02 -41.44 -28.01
C GLU A 185 -43.96 -40.64 -28.77
N TYR A 186 -43.73 -39.36 -28.44
CA TYR A 186 -42.88 -38.46 -29.25
C TYR A 186 -41.48 -38.23 -28.66
N GLY A 187 -41.17 -38.78 -27.48
CA GLY A 187 -39.89 -38.66 -26.81
C GLY A 187 -39.76 -37.41 -25.92
N GLY A 188 -38.52 -37.05 -25.52
CA GLY A 188 -38.24 -35.89 -24.66
C GLY A 188 -38.87 -36.02 -23.28
N ALA A 189 -38.70 -37.17 -22.63
CA ALA A 189 -39.25 -37.44 -21.30
C ALA A 189 -38.73 -36.47 -20.23
N GLY A 190 -37.50 -35.97 -20.34
CA GLY A 190 -37.04 -34.84 -19.53
C GLY A 190 -37.65 -33.54 -20.04
N ILE A 191 -37.24 -33.10 -21.23
CA ILE A 191 -37.69 -31.87 -21.90
C ILE A 191 -38.08 -32.18 -23.35
N TYR A 192 -39.22 -31.67 -23.81
CA TYR A 192 -39.62 -31.73 -25.22
C TYR A 192 -39.88 -30.32 -25.77
N ASN A 193 -39.24 -29.94 -26.87
CA ASN A 193 -39.36 -28.65 -27.52
C ASN A 193 -40.02 -28.81 -28.90
N HIS A 194 -41.15 -28.14 -29.11
CA HIS A 194 -41.93 -28.18 -30.34
C HIS A 194 -42.00 -26.81 -31.02
N GLU A 195 -41.55 -26.76 -32.27
CA GLU A 195 -41.64 -25.55 -33.10
C GLU A 195 -42.97 -25.49 -33.86
N SER A 196 -43.63 -24.32 -33.86
CA SER A 196 -44.69 -24.03 -34.82
C SER A 196 -44.07 -23.44 -36.10
N SER A 197 -44.56 -23.84 -37.26
CA SER A 197 -43.94 -23.58 -38.58
C SER A 197 -43.95 -22.12 -39.06
N VAL A 198 -44.03 -21.13 -38.16
CA VAL A 198 -44.32 -19.73 -38.53
C VAL A 198 -43.35 -18.67 -37.99
N ASP A 199 -42.49 -18.92 -36.97
CA ASP A 199 -41.55 -17.87 -36.51
C ASP A 199 -40.26 -18.31 -35.76
N GLY A 200 -39.92 -19.61 -35.69
CA GLY A 200 -38.54 -20.07 -35.41
C GLY A 200 -37.87 -19.67 -34.08
N THR A 201 -38.59 -19.62 -32.94
CA THR A 201 -38.02 -19.12 -31.66
C THR A 201 -38.04 -20.07 -30.46
N SER A 202 -38.59 -21.30 -30.54
CA SER A 202 -38.77 -22.19 -29.38
C SER A 202 -37.49 -22.91 -28.94
N ARG A 203 -36.52 -22.17 -28.39
CA ARG A 203 -35.20 -22.67 -27.97
C ARG A 203 -34.97 -22.37 -26.49
N PRO A 204 -35.21 -23.32 -25.56
CA PRO A 204 -34.86 -23.13 -24.16
C PRO A 204 -33.34 -23.02 -24.00
N THR A 205 -32.90 -22.24 -23.01
CA THR A 205 -31.49 -22.21 -22.60
C THR A 205 -31.28 -23.08 -21.37
N LEU A 206 -30.21 -23.88 -21.36
CA LEU A 206 -29.84 -24.73 -20.24
C LEU A 206 -28.41 -24.38 -19.80
N SER A 207 -28.22 -24.18 -18.50
CA SER A 207 -26.90 -24.14 -17.88
C SER A 207 -26.88 -24.89 -16.55
N SER A 208 -25.76 -25.52 -16.21
CA SER A 208 -25.52 -26.22 -14.95
C SER A 208 -26.59 -27.26 -14.57
N SER A 209 -27.33 -27.79 -15.55
CA SER A 209 -28.55 -28.58 -15.32
C SER A 209 -28.30 -30.08 -15.52
N LEU A 210 -28.90 -30.92 -14.68
CA LEU A 210 -28.79 -32.38 -14.68
C LEU A 210 -30.02 -33.01 -15.33
N LEU A 211 -29.86 -33.92 -16.29
CA LEU A 211 -30.93 -34.71 -16.88
C LEU A 211 -30.50 -36.18 -16.97
N CYS A 212 -31.10 -37.07 -16.18
CA CYS A 212 -30.78 -38.49 -16.24
C CYS A 212 -31.95 -39.45 -16.02
N GLY A 213 -31.85 -40.68 -16.55
CA GLY A 213 -32.83 -41.74 -16.26
C GLY A 213 -34.24 -41.49 -16.81
N ASN A 214 -34.41 -40.59 -17.78
CA ASN A 214 -35.74 -40.24 -18.31
C ASN A 214 -36.18 -41.21 -19.43
N ALA A 215 -37.27 -41.93 -19.18
CA ALA A 215 -37.82 -42.97 -20.06
C ALA A 215 -38.60 -42.36 -21.24
N GLY A 216 -37.92 -42.21 -22.37
CA GLY A 216 -38.39 -41.50 -23.58
C GLY A 216 -37.37 -40.48 -24.11
N GLY A 217 -36.20 -40.37 -23.48
CA GLY A 217 -35.11 -39.46 -23.86
C GLY A 217 -35.03 -38.24 -22.94
N ASN A 218 -33.83 -37.69 -22.75
CA ASN A 218 -33.64 -36.55 -21.84
C ASN A 218 -34.14 -35.23 -22.45
N ILE A 219 -33.77 -34.94 -23.69
CA ILE A 219 -34.21 -33.73 -24.42
C ILE A 219 -34.60 -34.13 -25.85
N ALA A 220 -35.66 -33.53 -26.39
CA ALA A 220 -36.02 -33.64 -27.79
C ALA A 220 -36.42 -32.26 -28.35
N GLY A 221 -36.00 -31.96 -29.59
CA GLY A 221 -36.14 -30.64 -30.22
C GLY A 221 -34.95 -29.71 -29.95
N ASP A 222 -34.96 -28.53 -30.57
CA ASP A 222 -33.85 -27.56 -30.49
C ASP A 222 -33.74 -26.91 -29.11
N TRP A 223 -32.51 -26.62 -28.68
CA TRP A 223 -32.19 -25.92 -27.43
C TRP A 223 -30.86 -25.19 -27.55
N ILE A 224 -30.51 -24.38 -26.55
CA ILE A 224 -29.24 -23.66 -26.45
C ILE A 224 -28.52 -24.14 -25.20
N ASP A 225 -27.30 -24.63 -25.39
CA ASP A 225 -26.39 -24.96 -24.30
C ASP A 225 -25.61 -23.71 -23.88
N GLU A 226 -25.79 -23.30 -22.63
CA GLU A 226 -25.05 -22.20 -21.98
C GLU A 226 -24.04 -22.74 -20.94
N GLY A 227 -23.75 -24.05 -20.95
CA GLY A 227 -22.62 -24.69 -20.27
C GLY A 227 -22.96 -25.53 -19.03
N GLU A 228 -22.07 -26.44 -18.65
CA GLU A 228 -22.09 -27.24 -17.40
C GLU A 228 -23.31 -28.17 -17.22
N ASN A 229 -23.98 -28.56 -18.30
CA ASN A 229 -25.12 -29.50 -18.23
C ASN A 229 -24.67 -30.96 -18.18
N CYS A 230 -25.38 -31.80 -17.41
CA CYS A 230 -25.08 -33.21 -17.23
C CYS A 230 -26.24 -34.07 -17.76
N ILE A 231 -26.14 -34.59 -18.99
CA ILE A 231 -27.24 -35.30 -19.67
C ILE A 231 -26.90 -36.79 -19.87
N ARG A 232 -27.47 -37.70 -19.07
CA ARG A 232 -27.15 -39.15 -19.12
C ARG A 232 -28.36 -40.05 -19.27
N LEU A 233 -28.21 -41.22 -19.89
CA LEU A 233 -29.31 -42.19 -19.97
C LEU A 233 -29.64 -42.81 -18.59
N VAL A 234 -28.66 -42.93 -17.69
CA VAL A 234 -28.79 -43.55 -16.37
C VAL A 234 -28.23 -42.60 -15.30
N CYS A 235 -28.83 -42.57 -14.12
CA CYS A 235 -28.37 -41.78 -12.97
C CYS A 235 -27.47 -42.65 -12.07
N ASP A 236 -26.28 -43.03 -12.54
CA ASP A 236 -25.33 -43.82 -11.74
C ASP A 236 -24.48 -42.89 -10.86
N ASP A 237 -24.38 -43.18 -9.56
CA ASP A 237 -23.51 -42.51 -8.57
C ASP A 237 -22.44 -43.53 -8.16
N GLY A 238 -21.33 -43.53 -8.90
CA GLY A 238 -20.26 -44.50 -8.84
C GLY A 238 -19.24 -44.22 -7.73
N ASP A 239 -19.22 -43.00 -7.18
CA ASP A 239 -18.38 -42.64 -6.03
C ASP A 239 -19.15 -42.63 -4.69
N GLY A 240 -20.49 -42.67 -4.73
CA GLY A 240 -21.38 -42.83 -3.59
C GLY A 240 -21.63 -41.54 -2.81
N ASP A 241 -21.43 -40.36 -3.42
CA ASP A 241 -21.61 -39.06 -2.79
C ASP A 241 -23.09 -38.58 -2.77
N GLY A 242 -23.98 -39.32 -3.43
CA GLY A 242 -25.41 -39.02 -3.53
C GLY A 242 -25.77 -38.10 -4.70
N LEU A 243 -24.82 -37.74 -5.57
CA LEU A 243 -25.00 -37.05 -6.84
C LEU A 243 -24.71 -38.04 -7.99
N PRO A 244 -25.47 -38.01 -9.10
CA PRO A 244 -25.14 -38.85 -10.25
C PRO A 244 -23.77 -38.47 -10.82
N ASP A 245 -22.92 -39.46 -11.10
CA ASP A 245 -21.67 -39.32 -11.85
C ASP A 245 -21.99 -38.62 -13.17
N CYS A 246 -21.53 -37.39 -13.31
CA CYS A 246 -21.70 -36.62 -14.53
C CYS A 246 -20.53 -36.88 -15.46
N VAL A 247 -20.59 -37.97 -16.22
CA VAL A 247 -19.72 -38.19 -17.39
C VAL A 247 -20.60 -38.23 -18.64
N ASP A 248 -20.79 -37.05 -19.24
CA ASP A 248 -21.49 -36.89 -20.51
C ASP A 248 -20.62 -37.42 -21.65
N GLN A 249 -21.05 -38.53 -22.26
CA GLN A 249 -20.37 -39.13 -23.42
C GLN A 249 -20.48 -38.30 -24.72
N GLU A 250 -21.05 -37.09 -24.72
CA GLU A 250 -21.06 -36.18 -25.87
C GLU A 250 -20.52 -34.76 -25.55
N SER A 251 -20.05 -34.50 -24.32
CA SER A 251 -19.46 -33.21 -23.94
C SER A 251 -18.24 -33.28 -23.02
N ASP A 252 -17.49 -34.41 -23.02
CA ASP A 252 -16.23 -34.47 -22.29
C ASP A 252 -15.32 -33.32 -22.71
N LEU A 253 -15.25 -32.31 -21.85
CA LEU A 253 -14.28 -31.24 -21.97
C LEU A 253 -12.89 -31.78 -21.63
N GLU A 254 -12.75 -33.00 -21.08
CA GLU A 254 -11.47 -33.65 -20.78
C GLU A 254 -11.49 -35.18 -21.06
N LEU A 255 -10.72 -35.69 -22.03
CA LEU A 255 -10.62 -37.11 -22.44
C LEU A 255 -9.25 -37.69 -22.08
N ALA A 256 -9.16 -38.83 -21.37
CA ALA A 256 -7.89 -39.36 -20.85
C ALA A 256 -7.22 -40.46 -21.71
N VAL A 257 -5.90 -40.38 -21.92
CA VAL A 257 -5.06 -41.33 -22.69
C VAL A 257 -3.73 -41.66 -21.97
N PRO A 258 -3.39 -42.92 -21.63
CA PRO A 258 -4.27 -44.07 -21.62
C PRO A 258 -5.23 -43.99 -20.43
N GLY A 259 -6.45 -44.48 -20.61
CA GLY A 259 -7.43 -44.55 -19.53
C GLY A 259 -8.79 -44.84 -20.12
N GLU A 260 -9.47 -43.77 -20.53
CA GLU A 260 -10.74 -43.83 -21.25
C GLU A 260 -10.54 -44.28 -22.70
N TYR A 261 -9.54 -43.70 -23.37
CA TYR A 261 -9.17 -44.07 -24.74
C TYR A 261 -7.80 -44.75 -24.77
N VAL A 262 -7.69 -45.82 -25.57
CA VAL A 262 -6.45 -46.61 -25.68
C VAL A 262 -5.40 -45.97 -26.61
N SER A 263 -5.79 -44.96 -27.40
CA SER A 263 -4.90 -44.24 -28.29
C SER A 263 -5.36 -42.79 -28.48
N ILE A 264 -4.43 -41.93 -28.90
CA ILE A 264 -4.69 -40.51 -29.15
C ILE A 264 -5.65 -40.35 -30.33
N GLU A 265 -5.55 -41.20 -31.37
CA GLU A 265 -6.44 -41.18 -32.52
C GLU A 265 -7.90 -41.38 -32.13
N LEU A 266 -8.18 -42.37 -31.28
CA LEU A 266 -9.54 -42.66 -30.84
C LEU A 266 -10.11 -41.53 -29.97
N ALA A 267 -9.26 -40.90 -29.15
CA ALA A 267 -9.66 -39.72 -28.38
C ALA A 267 -9.97 -38.53 -29.29
N ILE A 268 -9.17 -38.28 -30.33
CA ILE A 268 -9.45 -37.21 -31.32
C ILE A 268 -10.76 -37.48 -32.07
N ASP A 269 -11.01 -38.73 -32.49
CA ASP A 269 -12.24 -39.09 -33.18
C ASP A 269 -13.49 -38.82 -32.31
N ALA A 270 -13.40 -39.13 -31.02
CA ALA A 270 -14.47 -38.93 -30.05
C ALA A 270 -14.62 -37.47 -29.57
N ALA A 271 -13.55 -36.67 -29.58
CA ALA A 271 -13.55 -35.32 -29.02
C ALA A 271 -14.57 -34.38 -29.71
N ALA A 272 -15.40 -33.71 -28.91
CA ALA A 272 -16.28 -32.62 -29.34
C ALA A 272 -15.51 -31.27 -29.41
N PRO A 273 -16.01 -30.25 -30.14
CA PRO A 273 -15.45 -28.90 -30.09
C PRO A 273 -15.32 -28.38 -28.65
N GLY A 274 -14.13 -27.94 -28.24
CA GLY A 274 -13.83 -27.46 -26.88
C GLY A 274 -13.18 -28.51 -25.96
N ALA A 275 -13.15 -29.78 -26.36
CA ALA A 275 -12.62 -30.87 -25.54
C ALA A 275 -11.10 -30.83 -25.34
N VAL A 276 -10.61 -31.34 -24.20
CA VAL A 276 -9.20 -31.42 -23.78
C VAL A 276 -8.76 -32.88 -23.68
N ILE A 277 -8.00 -33.39 -24.63
CA ILE A 277 -7.41 -34.72 -24.57
C ILE A 277 -6.18 -34.67 -23.66
N VAL A 278 -6.24 -35.27 -22.47
CA VAL A 278 -5.13 -35.35 -21.51
C VAL A 278 -4.39 -36.66 -21.68
N ILE A 279 -3.10 -36.57 -21.95
CA ILE A 279 -2.21 -37.70 -22.23
C ILE A 279 -1.23 -37.88 -21.06
N GLU A 280 -1.21 -39.05 -20.44
CA GLU A 280 -0.28 -39.38 -19.36
C GLU A 280 1.19 -39.37 -19.84
N ALA A 281 2.12 -39.32 -18.89
CA ALA A 281 3.55 -39.39 -19.18
C ALA A 281 3.92 -40.76 -19.78
N GLY A 282 4.65 -40.77 -20.90
CA GLY A 282 4.98 -42.00 -21.61
C GLY A 282 5.40 -41.77 -23.06
N ILE A 283 5.69 -42.87 -23.78
CA ILE A 283 6.01 -42.86 -25.21
C ILE A 283 4.83 -43.46 -25.99
N PHE A 284 4.26 -42.68 -26.89
CA PHE A 284 3.13 -43.05 -27.75
C PHE A 284 3.61 -43.04 -29.20
N THR A 285 3.48 -44.17 -29.89
CA THR A 285 3.88 -44.31 -31.30
C THR A 285 2.63 -44.45 -32.15
N PRO A 286 2.14 -43.37 -32.76
CA PRO A 286 0.94 -43.43 -33.57
C PRO A 286 1.19 -44.25 -34.85
N HIS A 287 0.13 -44.90 -35.31
CA HIS A 287 0.17 -45.81 -36.46
C HIS A 287 0.10 -45.06 -37.80
N LEU A 288 -0.43 -43.84 -37.74
CA LEU A 288 -0.66 -42.90 -38.83
C LEU A 288 -0.39 -41.49 -38.30
N THR A 289 -0.22 -40.51 -39.20
CA THR A 289 -0.13 -39.10 -38.80
C THR A 289 -1.36 -38.68 -38.01
N LEU A 290 -1.19 -38.04 -36.86
CA LEU A 290 -2.31 -37.52 -36.06
C LEU A 290 -2.85 -36.24 -36.70
N ASP A 291 -4.17 -36.18 -36.88
CA ASP A 291 -4.90 -35.07 -37.50
C ASP A 291 -6.06 -34.67 -36.61
N THR A 292 -6.14 -33.38 -36.25
CA THR A 292 -7.20 -32.81 -35.40
C THR A 292 -8.53 -32.60 -36.12
N GLN A 293 -8.57 -32.80 -37.45
CA GLN A 293 -9.79 -32.78 -38.27
C GLN A 293 -10.56 -31.46 -38.20
N GLY A 294 -9.87 -30.33 -37.97
CA GLY A 294 -10.47 -29.00 -37.87
C GLY A 294 -11.24 -28.74 -36.57
N LYS A 295 -11.18 -29.68 -35.60
CA LYS A 295 -11.88 -29.55 -34.31
C LYS A 295 -11.12 -28.58 -33.38
N PRO A 296 -11.78 -27.61 -32.73
CA PRO A 296 -11.15 -26.74 -31.75
C PRO A 296 -10.98 -27.47 -30.41
N ILE A 297 -10.00 -28.38 -30.35
CA ILE A 297 -9.71 -29.24 -29.20
C ILE A 297 -8.32 -28.94 -28.63
N THR A 298 -8.11 -29.19 -27.34
CA THR A 298 -6.79 -29.14 -26.70
C THR A 298 -6.22 -30.55 -26.59
N ILE A 299 -4.95 -30.76 -26.94
CA ILE A 299 -4.21 -32.01 -26.69
C ILE A 299 -3.09 -31.70 -25.71
N ARG A 300 -3.23 -32.15 -24.46
CA ARG A 300 -2.35 -31.81 -23.34
C ARG A 300 -1.57 -33.04 -22.86
N GLY A 301 -0.24 -32.98 -22.92
CA GLY A 301 0.64 -33.95 -22.30
C GLY A 301 0.89 -33.69 -20.81
N ALA A 302 1.43 -34.70 -20.13
CA ALA A 302 1.96 -34.58 -18.78
C ALA A 302 3.26 -33.77 -18.76
N ILE A 303 3.55 -33.14 -17.61
CA ILE A 303 4.79 -32.40 -17.35
C ILE A 303 5.76 -33.31 -16.58
N ASP A 304 7.04 -33.30 -16.94
CA ASP A 304 8.11 -34.04 -16.26
C ASP A 304 8.60 -33.28 -14.98
N PRO A 305 9.36 -33.93 -14.08
CA PRO A 305 9.79 -33.29 -12.83
C PRO A 305 10.65 -32.03 -13.00
N ASP A 306 11.23 -31.83 -14.18
CA ASP A 306 12.07 -30.68 -14.51
C ASP A 306 11.26 -29.55 -15.20
N GLY A 307 9.94 -29.71 -15.32
CA GLY A 307 9.02 -28.73 -15.91
C GLY A 307 8.82 -28.85 -17.42
N GLY A 308 9.45 -29.82 -18.09
CA GLY A 308 9.34 -30.06 -19.52
C GLY A 308 8.21 -31.01 -19.94
N PRO A 309 7.99 -31.23 -21.24
CA PRO A 309 6.93 -32.13 -21.74
C PRO A 309 7.25 -33.61 -21.49
N GLY A 310 6.61 -34.22 -20.50
CA GLY A 310 6.77 -35.62 -20.10
C GLY A 310 6.08 -36.63 -21.02
N THR A 311 5.11 -36.21 -21.83
CA THR A 311 4.47 -37.05 -22.86
C THR A 311 5.22 -36.96 -24.18
N ILE A 312 5.60 -38.11 -24.73
CA ILE A 312 6.36 -38.22 -25.98
C ILE A 312 5.49 -38.86 -27.07
N ILE A 313 5.27 -38.16 -28.17
CA ILE A 313 4.66 -38.71 -29.40
C ILE A 313 5.78 -38.97 -30.41
N ASP A 314 6.01 -40.25 -30.72
CA ASP A 314 7.18 -40.73 -31.47
C ASP A 314 6.75 -41.27 -32.85
N GLY A 315 7.13 -40.57 -33.93
CA GLY A 315 6.86 -40.98 -35.31
C GLY A 315 7.65 -42.21 -35.78
N GLY A 316 8.52 -42.76 -34.93
CA GLY A 316 9.23 -44.01 -35.16
C GLY A 316 10.23 -43.98 -36.34
N GLY A 317 10.55 -42.81 -36.87
CA GLY A 317 11.39 -42.64 -38.06
C GLY A 317 10.69 -42.96 -39.38
N MET A 318 9.35 -43.07 -39.39
CA MET A 318 8.61 -43.62 -40.53
C MET A 318 7.50 -42.72 -41.05
N ILE A 319 6.93 -41.87 -40.19
CA ILE A 319 5.76 -41.04 -40.53
C ILE A 319 5.96 -39.60 -40.03
N ARG A 320 5.18 -38.67 -40.60
CA ARG A 320 4.90 -37.38 -39.95
C ARG A 320 4.18 -37.61 -38.63
N VAL A 321 4.47 -36.83 -37.60
CA VAL A 321 3.82 -37.02 -36.29
C VAL A 321 2.44 -36.35 -36.24
N LEU A 322 2.36 -35.04 -36.50
CA LEU A 322 1.13 -34.23 -36.42
C LEU A 322 0.80 -33.52 -37.74
N GLN A 323 -0.47 -33.23 -37.99
CA GLN A 323 -0.90 -32.31 -39.04
C GLN A 323 -2.16 -31.53 -38.67
N CYS A 324 -2.25 -30.29 -39.17
CA CYS A 324 -3.45 -29.45 -39.14
C CYS A 324 -3.69 -28.91 -40.56
N VAL A 325 -4.67 -29.47 -41.25
CA VAL A 325 -4.93 -29.22 -42.69
C VAL A 325 -6.41 -29.00 -42.99
N SER A 326 -7.24 -28.85 -41.95
CA SER A 326 -8.70 -28.87 -42.02
C SER A 326 -9.32 -27.55 -41.55
N GLY A 327 -8.54 -26.46 -41.50
CA GLY A 327 -8.99 -25.14 -41.09
C GLY A 327 -8.95 -24.94 -39.57
N GLU A 328 -8.03 -25.61 -38.87
CA GLU A 328 -7.83 -25.45 -37.43
C GLU A 328 -7.59 -23.97 -37.06
N THR A 329 -8.25 -23.51 -36.01
CA THR A 329 -8.13 -22.14 -35.49
C THR A 329 -7.25 -22.12 -34.23
N PRO A 330 -6.92 -20.94 -33.65
CA PRO A 330 -6.19 -20.87 -32.39
C PRO A 330 -6.86 -21.60 -31.20
N GLY A 331 -8.14 -21.98 -31.33
CA GLY A 331 -8.84 -22.85 -30.37
C GLY A 331 -8.47 -24.33 -30.49
N THR A 332 -7.67 -24.72 -31.49
CA THR A 332 -6.99 -26.04 -31.51
C THR A 332 -5.63 -25.87 -30.83
N VAL A 333 -5.45 -26.47 -29.66
CA VAL A 333 -4.31 -26.21 -28.76
C VAL A 333 -3.49 -27.49 -28.56
N PHE A 334 -2.17 -27.41 -28.59
CA PHE A 334 -1.27 -28.49 -28.20
C PHE A 334 -0.41 -28.03 -27.01
N GLU A 335 -0.41 -28.75 -25.90
CA GLU A 335 0.29 -28.35 -24.67
C GLU A 335 1.16 -29.48 -24.14
N ASN A 336 2.38 -29.19 -23.68
CA ASN A 336 3.24 -30.16 -22.97
C ASN A 336 3.55 -31.45 -23.76
N LEU A 337 3.70 -31.38 -25.09
CA LEU A 337 3.98 -32.54 -25.94
C LEU A 337 5.42 -32.55 -26.47
N ARG A 338 6.11 -33.69 -26.38
CA ARG A 338 7.39 -33.93 -27.05
C ARG A 338 7.19 -34.73 -28.33
N ILE A 339 7.31 -34.07 -29.47
CA ILE A 339 7.09 -34.61 -30.82
C ILE A 339 8.44 -34.98 -31.44
N ARG A 340 8.69 -36.27 -31.68
CA ARG A 340 10.02 -36.73 -32.10
C ARG A 340 10.06 -37.79 -33.18
N ASN A 341 11.24 -37.91 -33.81
CA ASN A 341 11.58 -38.91 -34.82
C ASN A 341 10.58 -39.00 -35.99
N GLY A 342 9.88 -37.92 -36.32
CA GLY A 342 9.03 -37.88 -37.50
C GLY A 342 9.86 -37.76 -38.78
N ILE A 343 9.46 -38.45 -39.85
CA ILE A 343 10.06 -38.33 -41.18
C ILE A 343 8.98 -38.10 -42.23
N ALA A 344 9.08 -37.02 -42.99
CA ALA A 344 8.14 -36.66 -44.05
C ALA A 344 8.82 -35.89 -45.20
N THR A 345 8.10 -35.59 -46.27
CA THR A 345 8.59 -34.64 -47.30
C THR A 345 8.55 -33.20 -46.79
N THR A 346 7.45 -32.81 -46.14
CA THR A 346 7.29 -31.51 -45.49
C THR A 346 6.81 -31.72 -44.06
N GLY A 347 7.32 -30.94 -43.10
CA GLY A 347 6.85 -30.99 -41.71
C GLY A 347 7.08 -32.35 -41.07
N GLY A 348 8.31 -32.69 -40.72
CA GLY A 348 8.65 -34.00 -40.15
C GLY A 348 7.93 -34.25 -38.82
N GLY A 349 7.98 -33.26 -37.93
CA GLY A 349 7.19 -33.26 -36.70
C GLY A 349 5.74 -32.83 -36.94
N MET A 350 5.53 -31.65 -37.55
CA MET A 350 4.19 -31.11 -37.80
C MET A 350 4.06 -30.41 -39.15
N TYR A 351 2.92 -30.58 -39.82
CA TYR A 351 2.57 -29.87 -41.06
C TYR A 351 1.27 -29.10 -40.90
N ILE A 352 1.32 -27.80 -41.24
CA ILE A 352 0.20 -26.87 -41.16
C ILE A 352 -0.12 -26.33 -42.55
N ASP A 353 -1.38 -26.41 -42.95
CA ASP A 353 -1.90 -25.90 -44.22
C ASP A 353 -3.23 -25.18 -44.02
N GLN A 354 -3.31 -23.90 -44.40
CA GLN A 354 -4.50 -23.05 -44.25
C GLN A 354 -5.12 -23.08 -42.84
N SER A 355 -4.28 -23.23 -41.82
CA SER A 355 -4.68 -23.45 -40.42
C SER A 355 -3.74 -22.71 -39.46
N SER A 356 -4.20 -22.38 -38.25
CA SER A 356 -3.46 -21.56 -37.27
C SER A 356 -3.67 -22.05 -35.83
N PRO A 357 -3.20 -23.26 -35.46
CA PRO A 357 -3.32 -23.79 -34.10
C PRO A 357 -2.43 -23.03 -33.08
N THR A 358 -2.70 -23.22 -31.80
CA THR A 358 -1.87 -22.73 -30.68
C THR A 358 -1.02 -23.87 -30.10
N LEU A 359 0.24 -23.63 -29.79
CA LEU A 359 1.14 -24.59 -29.15
C LEU A 359 1.80 -23.95 -27.93
N SER A 360 1.81 -24.63 -26.78
CA SER A 360 2.49 -24.18 -25.56
C SER A 360 3.36 -25.29 -24.97
N ASN A 361 4.57 -24.95 -24.51
CA ASN A 361 5.49 -25.89 -23.85
C ASN A 361 5.70 -27.22 -24.63
N CYS A 362 5.75 -27.15 -25.97
CA CYS A 362 5.93 -28.32 -26.83
C CYS A 362 7.37 -28.45 -27.33
N ALA A 363 7.89 -29.68 -27.45
CA ALA A 363 9.26 -29.95 -27.88
C ALA A 363 9.32 -30.80 -29.16
N PHE A 364 9.76 -30.22 -30.28
CA PHE A 364 10.04 -30.89 -31.54
C PHE A 364 11.49 -31.37 -31.58
N THR A 365 11.72 -32.68 -31.42
CA THR A 365 13.07 -33.23 -31.25
C THR A 365 13.44 -34.27 -32.31
N GLY A 366 14.55 -34.07 -33.03
CA GLY A 366 15.10 -35.10 -33.93
C GLY A 366 14.20 -35.46 -35.12
N ASN A 367 13.32 -34.57 -35.56
CA ASN A 367 12.46 -34.78 -36.72
C ASN A 367 13.18 -34.42 -38.03
N SER A 368 12.80 -35.04 -39.15
CA SER A 368 13.45 -34.87 -40.45
C SER A 368 12.46 -34.64 -41.59
N ALA A 369 12.73 -33.69 -42.49
CA ALA A 369 11.96 -33.48 -43.71
C ALA A 369 12.80 -32.94 -44.89
N GLU A 370 12.21 -32.71 -46.07
CA GLU A 370 12.83 -31.85 -47.09
C GLU A 370 12.66 -30.37 -46.70
N ASP A 371 11.45 -29.97 -46.31
CA ASP A 371 11.14 -28.63 -45.77
C ASP A 371 10.51 -28.73 -44.38
N GLY A 372 11.00 -27.99 -43.39
CA GLY A 372 10.39 -27.95 -42.06
C GLY A 372 10.60 -29.24 -41.27
N GLY A 373 11.84 -29.51 -40.84
CA GLY A 373 12.17 -30.75 -40.12
C GLY A 373 11.31 -30.91 -38.86
N GLY A 374 11.28 -29.90 -38.01
CA GLY A 374 10.36 -29.80 -36.88
C GLY A 374 8.93 -29.49 -37.33
N MET A 375 8.73 -28.36 -38.02
CA MET A 375 7.41 -27.89 -38.46
C MET A 375 7.45 -27.17 -39.81
N TYR A 376 6.39 -27.33 -40.62
CA TYR A 376 6.19 -26.63 -41.88
C TYR A 376 4.84 -25.92 -41.91
N ASN A 377 4.81 -24.63 -42.24
CA ASN A 377 3.62 -23.78 -42.31
C ASN A 377 3.36 -23.30 -43.75
N HIS A 378 2.15 -23.51 -44.26
CA HIS A 378 1.67 -22.99 -45.55
C HIS A 378 0.34 -22.27 -45.40
N GLN A 379 0.29 -20.98 -45.74
CA GLN A 379 -0.91 -20.13 -45.57
C GLN A 379 -1.50 -20.22 -44.14
N GLY A 380 -0.65 -20.45 -43.14
CA GLY A 380 -1.03 -20.69 -41.76
C GLY A 380 -0.16 -19.89 -40.80
N SER A 381 -0.75 -19.40 -39.72
CA SER A 381 -0.10 -18.52 -38.75
C SER A 381 -0.31 -19.04 -37.33
N PRO A 382 0.29 -20.18 -36.95
CA PRO A 382 0.16 -20.71 -35.60
C PRO A 382 0.78 -19.78 -34.55
N ILE A 383 0.31 -19.91 -33.31
CA ILE A 383 0.83 -19.20 -32.13
C ILE A 383 1.62 -20.21 -31.30
N LEU A 384 2.88 -19.93 -31.00
CA LEU A 384 3.75 -20.81 -30.22
C LEU A 384 4.25 -20.05 -28.99
N SER A 385 4.14 -20.64 -27.80
CA SER A 385 4.78 -20.16 -26.57
C SER A 385 5.62 -21.26 -25.93
N ASP A 386 6.80 -20.92 -25.40
CA ASP A 386 7.67 -21.85 -24.65
C ASP A 386 8.03 -23.15 -25.41
N CYS A 387 8.03 -23.10 -26.75
CA CYS A 387 8.25 -24.29 -27.57
C CYS A 387 9.74 -24.49 -27.90
N VAL A 388 10.19 -25.74 -27.93
CA VAL A 388 11.59 -26.11 -28.19
C VAL A 388 11.73 -26.90 -29.49
N PHE A 389 12.59 -26.46 -30.39
CA PHE A 389 12.99 -27.18 -31.61
C PHE A 389 14.44 -27.62 -31.46
N LEU A 390 14.67 -28.91 -31.22
CA LEU A 390 15.97 -29.47 -30.88
C LEU A 390 16.42 -30.53 -31.88
N GLY A 391 17.56 -30.31 -32.54
CA GLY A 391 18.23 -31.34 -33.34
C GLY A 391 17.43 -31.84 -34.55
N ASN A 392 16.54 -31.02 -35.11
CA ASN A 392 15.78 -31.37 -36.32
C ASN A 392 16.63 -31.16 -37.59
N SER A 393 16.29 -31.86 -38.67
CA SER A 393 17.04 -31.84 -39.94
C SER A 393 16.14 -31.61 -41.15
N ALA A 394 16.54 -30.72 -42.06
CA ALA A 394 15.84 -30.52 -43.33
C ALA A 394 16.76 -30.04 -44.46
N GLU A 395 16.25 -29.89 -45.68
CA GLU A 395 16.92 -29.08 -46.71
C GLU A 395 16.73 -27.59 -46.44
N PHE A 396 15.51 -27.17 -46.10
CA PHE A 396 15.16 -25.80 -45.74
C PHE A 396 14.39 -25.73 -44.42
N GLY A 397 14.73 -24.77 -43.55
CA GLY A 397 13.97 -24.47 -42.33
C GLY A 397 13.91 -25.66 -41.37
N SER A 398 15.05 -26.09 -40.80
CA SER A 398 15.08 -27.39 -40.10
C SER A 398 14.29 -27.39 -38.80
N GLY A 399 14.29 -26.30 -38.03
CA GLY A 399 13.31 -26.12 -36.97
C GLY A 399 11.93 -25.84 -37.56
N ILE A 400 11.76 -24.68 -38.20
CA ILE A 400 10.51 -24.27 -38.85
C ILE A 400 10.75 -23.79 -40.29
N TYR A 401 9.88 -24.18 -41.22
CA TYR A 401 9.75 -23.56 -42.53
C TYR A 401 8.41 -22.83 -42.66
N ASN A 402 8.45 -21.52 -42.91
CA ASN A 402 7.28 -20.67 -43.18
C ASN A 402 7.20 -20.34 -44.67
N GLY A 403 6.17 -20.84 -45.35
CA GLY A 403 5.93 -20.62 -46.76
C GLY A 403 4.59 -19.97 -47.05
N THR A 404 4.54 -19.15 -48.10
CA THR A 404 3.32 -18.59 -48.70
C THR A 404 2.42 -17.87 -47.69
N ALA A 405 2.78 -16.61 -47.39
CA ALA A 405 2.04 -15.72 -46.50
C ALA A 405 1.76 -16.30 -45.10
N SER A 406 2.69 -17.11 -44.57
CA SER A 406 2.60 -17.66 -43.23
C SER A 406 3.28 -16.72 -42.23
N SER A 407 2.57 -16.29 -41.19
CA SER A 407 3.06 -15.31 -40.21
C SER A 407 2.82 -15.81 -38.78
N PRO A 408 3.48 -16.91 -38.36
CA PRO A 408 3.34 -17.40 -36.99
C PRO A 408 3.85 -16.39 -35.97
N THR A 409 3.28 -16.44 -34.77
CA THR A 409 3.74 -15.69 -33.60
C THR A 409 4.45 -16.64 -32.66
N LEU A 410 5.69 -16.34 -32.29
CA LEU A 410 6.51 -17.13 -31.39
C LEU A 410 6.90 -16.28 -30.17
N VAL A 411 6.66 -16.82 -28.99
CA VAL A 411 7.00 -16.22 -27.69
C VAL A 411 7.86 -17.21 -26.92
N ASP A 412 9.03 -16.79 -26.45
CA ASP A 412 9.94 -17.60 -25.60
C ASP A 412 10.28 -18.99 -26.18
N CYS A 413 10.33 -19.10 -27.52
CA CYS A 413 10.63 -20.34 -28.21
C CYS A 413 12.13 -20.52 -28.43
N ARG A 414 12.63 -21.76 -28.30
CA ARG A 414 14.05 -22.10 -28.43
C ARG A 414 14.34 -23.03 -29.60
N PHE A 415 15.29 -22.65 -30.46
CA PHE A 415 15.80 -23.41 -31.59
C PHE A 415 17.25 -23.78 -31.33
N THR A 416 17.53 -25.04 -31.04
CA THR A 416 18.89 -25.49 -30.72
C THR A 416 19.35 -26.66 -31.60
N GLY A 417 20.54 -26.55 -32.20
CA GLY A 417 21.19 -27.68 -32.86
C GLY A 417 20.49 -28.20 -34.13
N ASN A 418 19.60 -27.41 -34.74
CA ASN A 418 18.88 -27.82 -35.96
C ASN A 418 19.79 -27.67 -37.19
N THR A 419 19.73 -28.61 -38.13
CA THR A 419 20.67 -28.70 -39.26
C THR A 419 19.95 -28.68 -40.61
N ALA A 420 20.05 -27.55 -41.32
CA ALA A 420 19.56 -27.39 -42.69
C ALA A 420 20.67 -27.63 -43.72
N ARG A 421 20.41 -28.49 -44.71
CA ARG A 421 21.36 -28.72 -45.80
C ARG A 421 21.54 -27.50 -46.68
N LEU A 422 20.56 -26.60 -46.80
CA LEU A 422 20.66 -25.43 -47.67
C LEU A 422 20.52 -24.13 -46.88
N ARG A 423 19.33 -23.82 -46.35
CA ARG A 423 19.02 -22.51 -45.73
C ARG A 423 18.16 -22.65 -44.49
N GLY A 424 18.33 -21.75 -43.52
CA GLY A 424 17.45 -21.66 -42.35
C GLY A 424 17.63 -22.84 -41.40
N GLY A 425 18.74 -22.90 -40.68
CA GLY A 425 19.01 -23.99 -39.73
C GLY A 425 17.94 -24.04 -38.65
N GLY A 426 17.70 -22.93 -37.95
CA GLY A 426 16.57 -22.78 -37.03
C GLY A 426 15.25 -22.52 -37.77
N MET A 427 15.19 -21.46 -38.58
CA MET A 427 13.97 -21.05 -39.28
C MET A 427 14.22 -20.58 -40.72
N CYS A 428 13.31 -20.88 -41.65
CA CYS A 428 13.33 -20.38 -43.03
C CYS A 428 11.99 -19.73 -43.40
N ASN A 429 12.00 -18.48 -43.84
CA ASN A 429 10.82 -17.69 -44.20
C ASN A 429 10.83 -17.36 -45.69
N THR A 430 9.73 -17.69 -46.39
CA THR A 430 9.62 -17.49 -47.84
C THR A 430 8.23 -17.03 -48.28
N SER A 431 8.15 -16.44 -49.47
CA SER A 431 6.92 -16.09 -50.17
C SER A 431 5.97 -15.22 -49.34
N SER A 432 6.43 -14.03 -48.97
CA SER A 432 5.66 -13.04 -48.19
C SER A 432 5.26 -13.47 -46.77
N SER A 433 6.09 -14.30 -46.14
CA SER A 433 5.92 -14.72 -44.75
C SER A 433 6.52 -13.68 -43.81
N ALA A 434 5.80 -13.31 -42.73
CA ALA A 434 6.24 -12.28 -41.78
C ALA A 434 5.97 -12.74 -40.35
N PRO A 435 6.75 -13.70 -39.82
CA PRO A 435 6.55 -14.17 -38.44
C PRO A 435 6.96 -13.10 -37.43
N THR A 436 6.36 -13.13 -36.24
CA THR A 436 6.69 -12.27 -35.11
C THR A 436 7.34 -13.09 -34.02
N LEU A 437 8.53 -12.69 -33.57
CA LEU A 437 9.33 -13.41 -32.59
C LEU A 437 9.58 -12.51 -31.38
N VAL A 438 9.19 -12.95 -30.19
CA VAL A 438 9.40 -12.27 -28.91
C VAL A 438 10.13 -13.22 -27.97
N GLY A 439 11.25 -12.82 -27.37
CA GLY A 439 11.95 -13.66 -26.38
C GLY A 439 12.58 -14.94 -26.94
N CYS A 440 12.65 -15.10 -28.27
CA CYS A 440 13.03 -16.38 -28.89
C CYS A 440 14.55 -16.58 -28.93
N MET A 441 15.03 -17.82 -28.75
CA MET A 441 16.46 -18.15 -28.75
C MET A 441 16.85 -19.07 -29.93
N PHE A 442 17.89 -18.73 -30.70
CA PHE A 442 18.46 -19.56 -31.77
C PHE A 442 19.93 -19.83 -31.49
N THR A 443 20.25 -21.07 -31.13
CA THR A 443 21.59 -21.46 -30.70
C THR A 443 22.12 -22.69 -31.44
N ALA A 444 23.38 -22.64 -31.88
CA ALA A 444 24.07 -23.79 -32.49
C ALA A 444 23.35 -24.44 -33.69
N ASN A 445 22.52 -23.71 -34.43
CA ASN A 445 21.86 -24.20 -35.63
C ASN A 445 22.81 -24.09 -36.84
N ASP A 446 22.71 -24.99 -37.81
CA ASP A 446 23.62 -25.09 -38.96
C ASP A 446 22.87 -24.97 -40.30
N ALA A 447 23.32 -24.04 -41.15
CA ALA A 447 22.95 -23.91 -42.56
C ALA A 447 24.18 -23.58 -43.43
N SER A 448 25.26 -24.33 -43.23
CA SER A 448 26.60 -24.07 -43.78
C SER A 448 26.71 -23.94 -45.30
N ASN A 449 25.74 -24.42 -46.09
CA ASN A 449 25.82 -24.39 -47.56
C ASN A 449 25.32 -23.09 -48.20
N GLN A 450 24.19 -22.53 -47.75
CA GLN A 450 23.60 -21.32 -48.37
C GLN A 450 23.17 -20.24 -47.36
N GLY A 451 23.44 -20.42 -46.06
CA GLY A 451 23.35 -19.36 -45.04
C GLY A 451 22.04 -19.31 -44.25
N GLY A 452 22.05 -18.49 -43.19
CA GLY A 452 20.94 -18.36 -42.25
C GLY A 452 20.86 -19.54 -41.29
N GLY A 453 21.98 -19.86 -40.63
CA GLY A 453 22.05 -20.90 -39.60
C GLY A 453 20.99 -20.70 -38.52
N GLY A 454 20.86 -19.49 -37.97
CA GLY A 454 19.74 -19.15 -37.08
C GLY A 454 18.44 -19.04 -37.87
N MET A 455 18.36 -18.02 -38.73
CA MET A 455 17.19 -17.75 -39.57
C MET A 455 17.56 -17.27 -40.98
N PHE A 456 16.77 -17.71 -41.96
CA PHE A 456 16.81 -17.25 -43.35
C PHE A 456 15.47 -16.63 -43.75
N SER A 457 15.50 -15.52 -44.47
CA SER A 457 14.34 -14.87 -45.11
C SER A 457 14.62 -14.60 -46.58
N ASP A 458 13.65 -14.85 -47.47
CA ASP A 458 13.73 -14.40 -48.86
C ASP A 458 13.40 -12.92 -49.02
N GLU A 459 13.61 -12.37 -50.23
CA GLU A 459 13.42 -10.95 -50.56
C GLU A 459 11.97 -10.44 -50.41
N THR A 460 11.01 -11.34 -50.15
CA THR A 460 9.59 -10.98 -49.99
C THR A 460 9.10 -11.11 -48.56
N SER A 461 9.93 -11.65 -47.65
CA SER A 461 9.55 -12.06 -46.31
C SER A 461 10.26 -11.19 -45.26
N THR A 462 9.54 -10.74 -44.24
CA THR A 462 10.03 -9.78 -43.25
C THR A 462 9.65 -10.22 -41.83
N PRO A 463 10.42 -11.11 -41.18
CA PRO A 463 10.22 -11.45 -39.78
C PRO A 463 10.47 -10.22 -38.90
N THR A 464 9.69 -10.09 -37.83
CA THR A 464 9.88 -9.07 -36.78
C THR A 464 10.41 -9.73 -35.53
N LEU A 465 11.46 -9.16 -34.94
CA LEU A 465 12.09 -9.67 -33.73
C LEU A 465 12.04 -8.61 -32.62
N THR A 466 11.72 -9.06 -31.41
CA THR A 466 11.80 -8.30 -30.16
C THR A 466 12.41 -9.19 -29.08
N ALA A 467 13.28 -8.66 -28.24
CA ALA A 467 13.85 -9.37 -27.07
C ALA A 467 14.45 -10.77 -27.38
N SER A 468 14.86 -11.04 -28.62
CA SER A 468 15.23 -12.38 -29.09
C SER A 468 16.75 -12.56 -29.24
N LEU A 469 17.25 -13.76 -28.95
CA LEU A 469 18.66 -14.13 -28.98
C LEU A 469 18.99 -15.01 -30.19
N LEU A 470 20.05 -14.70 -30.92
CA LEU A 470 20.64 -15.55 -31.95
C LEU A 470 22.16 -15.62 -31.79
N CYS A 471 22.69 -16.77 -31.41
CA CYS A 471 24.14 -16.95 -31.26
C CYS A 471 24.68 -18.33 -31.64
N GLY A 472 25.98 -18.40 -31.96
CA GLY A 472 26.66 -19.68 -32.20
C GLY A 472 26.17 -20.45 -33.43
N ASN A 473 25.43 -19.83 -34.35
CA ASN A 473 24.85 -20.50 -35.51
C ASN A 473 25.84 -20.58 -36.70
N VAL A 474 25.95 -21.75 -37.31
CA VAL A 474 26.83 -22.03 -38.45
C VAL A 474 26.14 -21.66 -39.76
N GLY A 475 26.81 -20.90 -40.62
CA GLY A 475 26.18 -20.28 -41.80
C GLY A 475 25.58 -18.88 -41.53
N GLY A 476 25.81 -18.32 -40.33
CA GLY A 476 25.38 -16.99 -39.90
C GLY A 476 24.08 -17.02 -39.09
N ASN A 477 23.88 -16.04 -38.21
CA ASN A 477 22.67 -15.95 -37.39
C ASN A 477 21.43 -15.60 -38.21
N MET A 478 21.56 -14.63 -39.12
CA MET A 478 20.48 -14.10 -39.93
C MET A 478 20.93 -13.96 -41.38
N TYR A 479 20.04 -14.26 -42.32
CA TYR A 479 20.23 -14.00 -43.74
C TYR A 479 18.91 -13.50 -44.35
N GLY A 480 18.93 -12.38 -45.08
CA GLY A 480 17.73 -11.77 -45.66
C GLY A 480 17.20 -10.56 -44.87
N ASP A 481 16.04 -10.06 -45.25
CA ASP A 481 15.38 -8.91 -44.60
C ASP A 481 14.71 -9.33 -43.28
N TRP A 482 14.68 -8.41 -42.32
CA TRP A 482 14.00 -8.55 -41.02
C TRP A 482 13.80 -7.16 -40.38
N VAL A 483 12.88 -7.08 -39.42
CA VAL A 483 12.56 -5.86 -38.66
C VAL A 483 13.01 -6.04 -37.21
N ASP A 484 13.78 -5.08 -36.72
CA ASP A 484 14.19 -4.96 -35.32
C ASP A 484 13.19 -4.07 -34.58
N GLU A 485 12.42 -4.63 -33.65
CA GLU A 485 11.53 -3.90 -32.74
C GLU A 485 12.11 -3.75 -31.32
N GLY A 486 13.39 -4.04 -31.12
CA GLY A 486 14.16 -3.74 -29.90
C GLY A 486 14.59 -4.97 -29.10
N GLU A 487 15.59 -4.79 -28.23
CA GLU A 487 16.05 -5.77 -27.21
C GLU A 487 16.63 -7.10 -27.76
N ASN A 488 16.92 -7.21 -29.06
CA ASN A 488 17.48 -8.43 -29.66
C ASN A 488 19.01 -8.58 -29.46
N CYS A 489 19.46 -9.79 -29.13
CA CYS A 489 20.88 -10.16 -29.05
C CYS A 489 21.31 -11.01 -30.27
N ILE A 490 22.19 -10.50 -31.15
CA ILE A 490 22.69 -11.27 -32.31
C ILE A 490 24.22 -11.32 -32.29
N ARG A 491 24.82 -12.45 -31.85
CA ARG A 491 26.28 -12.62 -31.70
C ARG A 491 26.84 -13.88 -32.35
N LEU A 492 28.11 -13.89 -32.74
CA LEU A 492 28.71 -15.08 -33.36
C LEU A 492 28.96 -16.22 -32.36
N VAL A 493 29.18 -15.90 -31.08
CA VAL A 493 29.46 -16.86 -29.99
C VAL A 493 28.40 -16.69 -28.91
N CYS A 494 28.04 -17.79 -28.24
CA CYS A 494 27.12 -17.81 -27.10
C CYS A 494 27.92 -17.83 -25.79
N ASP A 495 28.79 -16.85 -25.56
CA ASP A 495 29.50 -16.75 -24.29
C ASP A 495 28.51 -16.23 -23.24
N ASP A 496 28.37 -16.98 -22.15
CA ASP A 496 27.60 -16.70 -20.93
C ASP A 496 28.67 -16.60 -19.83
N GLY A 497 29.21 -15.39 -19.69
CA GLY A 497 30.42 -15.11 -18.93
C GLY A 497 30.23 -15.21 -17.43
N ASP A 498 29.00 -15.04 -16.95
CA ASP A 498 28.61 -15.01 -15.55
C ASP A 498 27.82 -16.26 -15.09
N GLY A 499 27.38 -17.10 -16.03
CA GLY A 499 26.76 -18.39 -15.78
C GLY A 499 25.28 -18.30 -15.40
N ASP A 500 24.59 -17.23 -15.77
CA ASP A 500 23.18 -17.00 -15.49
C ASP A 500 22.23 -17.76 -16.46
N GLY A 501 22.78 -18.32 -17.53
CA GLY A 501 22.03 -19.05 -18.57
C GLY A 501 21.63 -18.20 -19.79
N HIS A 502 22.01 -16.91 -19.82
CA HIS A 502 21.79 -15.96 -20.90
C HIS A 502 23.13 -15.50 -21.52
N PRO A 503 23.33 -15.65 -22.84
CA PRO A 503 24.56 -15.16 -23.48
C PRO A 503 24.69 -13.63 -23.46
N ASP A 504 25.83 -13.15 -22.97
CA ASP A 504 26.19 -11.73 -22.77
C ASP A 504 25.80 -10.89 -24.00
N CYS A 505 24.85 -9.98 -23.87
CA CYS A 505 24.25 -9.27 -24.99
C CYS A 505 24.43 -7.74 -24.94
N GLY A 506 25.49 -7.25 -25.57
CA GLY A 506 25.80 -5.80 -25.59
C GLY A 506 24.91 -4.92 -26.48
N ASN A 507 23.58 -4.89 -26.31
CA ASN A 507 22.72 -3.83 -26.86
C ASN A 507 21.50 -3.46 -25.99
N GLN A 508 21.75 -2.65 -24.95
CA GLN A 508 21.08 -1.39 -24.59
C GLN A 508 19.59 -1.31 -24.18
N GLY A 509 18.83 -2.41 -24.03
CA GLY A 509 17.37 -2.31 -23.81
C GLY A 509 16.77 -3.07 -22.63
N SER A 510 17.21 -4.28 -22.34
CA SER A 510 16.50 -5.20 -21.43
C SER A 510 17.35 -5.76 -20.30
N ASP A 511 18.65 -5.49 -20.31
CA ASP A 511 19.53 -5.96 -19.26
C ASP A 511 19.34 -5.12 -17.99
N LEU A 512 18.82 -5.77 -16.95
CA LEU A 512 18.61 -5.18 -15.64
C LEU A 512 19.81 -5.42 -14.71
N GLU A 513 20.81 -6.23 -15.07
CA GLU A 513 22.01 -6.46 -14.26
C GLU A 513 23.29 -6.47 -15.13
N LEU A 514 24.02 -5.34 -15.16
CA LEU A 514 25.20 -5.16 -16.00
C LEU A 514 26.51 -5.31 -15.21
N GLY A 515 27.46 -6.16 -15.63
CA GLY A 515 28.70 -6.45 -14.89
C GLY A 515 29.95 -5.65 -15.32
N VAL A 516 30.74 -5.12 -14.36
CA VAL A 516 32.00 -4.40 -14.63
C VAL A 516 33.11 -4.74 -13.59
N PRO A 517 34.32 -5.19 -14.00
CA PRO A 517 34.65 -5.67 -15.33
C PRO A 517 34.01 -7.04 -15.58
N GLY A 518 34.02 -7.48 -16.83
CA GLY A 518 33.41 -8.76 -17.22
C GLY A 518 32.60 -8.52 -18.48
N GLU A 519 31.34 -8.13 -18.30
CA GLU A 519 30.41 -7.86 -19.39
C GLU A 519 30.75 -6.53 -20.13
N TYR A 520 31.06 -5.47 -19.38
CA TYR A 520 31.55 -4.20 -19.92
C TYR A 520 32.97 -3.87 -19.43
N ASP A 521 33.81 -3.36 -20.33
CA ASP A 521 35.19 -2.93 -20.02
C ASP A 521 35.25 -1.69 -19.11
N SER A 522 34.15 -0.94 -19.00
CA SER A 522 34.11 0.29 -18.20
C SER A 522 32.71 0.65 -17.76
N ILE A 523 32.64 1.39 -16.65
CA ILE A 523 31.39 1.94 -16.09
C ILE A 523 30.65 2.79 -17.12
N ALA A 524 31.36 3.57 -17.95
CA ALA A 524 30.74 4.41 -18.96
C ALA A 524 30.01 3.59 -20.05
N LEU A 525 30.60 2.49 -20.50
CA LEU A 525 29.96 1.59 -21.48
C LEU A 525 28.73 0.90 -20.89
N ALA A 526 28.80 0.50 -19.62
CA ALA A 526 27.66 -0.07 -18.91
C ALA A 526 26.54 0.99 -18.75
N ILE A 527 26.85 2.24 -18.39
CA ILE A 527 25.84 3.31 -18.30
C ILE A 527 25.21 3.59 -19.65
N ASP A 528 25.99 3.64 -20.72
CA ASP A 528 25.45 3.79 -22.07
C ASP A 528 24.42 2.68 -22.32
N ALA A 529 24.74 1.43 -21.97
CA ALA A 529 23.89 0.25 -22.17
C ALA A 529 22.73 0.07 -21.18
N ALA A 530 22.76 0.71 -20.02
CA ALA A 530 21.77 0.48 -18.99
C ALA A 530 20.37 0.99 -19.40
N ALA A 531 19.36 0.13 -19.27
CA ALA A 531 17.95 0.49 -19.37
C ALA A 531 17.46 1.19 -18.07
N PRO A 532 16.33 1.92 -18.09
CA PRO A 532 15.71 2.40 -16.85
C PRO A 532 15.38 1.23 -15.91
N GLY A 533 15.83 1.31 -14.66
CA GLY A 533 15.71 0.27 -13.64
C GLY A 533 16.94 -0.65 -13.54
N ALA A 534 17.90 -0.57 -14.46
CA ALA A 534 19.04 -1.48 -14.48
C ALA A 534 20.02 -1.24 -13.32
N VAL A 535 20.71 -2.31 -12.93
CA VAL A 535 21.70 -2.38 -11.86
C VAL A 535 23.06 -2.68 -12.47
N ILE A 536 23.96 -1.71 -12.47
CA ILE A 536 25.36 -1.89 -12.87
C ILE A 536 26.15 -2.36 -11.64
N THR A 537 26.59 -3.62 -11.65
CA THR A 537 27.40 -4.22 -10.59
C THR A 537 28.90 -4.06 -10.88
N LEU A 538 29.63 -3.52 -9.92
CA LEU A 538 31.07 -3.28 -10.00
C LEU A 538 31.82 -4.25 -9.10
N GLU A 539 32.64 -5.13 -9.66
CA GLU A 539 33.45 -6.07 -8.89
C GLU A 539 34.42 -5.34 -7.93
N SER A 540 34.96 -6.08 -6.94
CA SER A 540 35.96 -5.52 -6.02
C SER A 540 37.22 -5.13 -6.79
N GLY A 541 37.72 -3.91 -6.59
CA GLY A 541 38.87 -3.42 -7.34
C GLY A 541 38.93 -1.91 -7.43
N THR A 542 39.88 -1.40 -8.21
CA THR A 542 40.03 0.04 -8.48
C THR A 542 39.76 0.33 -9.95
N PHE A 543 38.74 1.14 -10.22
CA PHE A 543 38.33 1.64 -11.53
C PHE A 543 38.81 3.07 -11.69
N THR A 544 39.64 3.32 -12.71
CA THR A 544 40.17 4.65 -13.02
C THR A 544 39.52 5.19 -14.30
N PRO A 545 38.35 5.84 -14.24
CA PRO A 545 37.68 6.33 -15.44
C PRO A 545 38.51 7.42 -16.13
N LEU A 546 38.46 7.45 -17.47
CA LEU A 546 39.19 8.44 -18.28
C LEU A 546 38.48 9.81 -18.35
N ALA A 547 37.22 9.86 -17.94
CA ALA A 547 36.38 11.04 -17.90
C ALA A 547 35.37 10.92 -16.75
N THR A 548 34.78 12.04 -16.32
CA THR A 548 33.72 12.07 -15.31
C THR A 548 32.59 11.12 -15.68
N ILE A 549 32.17 10.28 -14.73
CA ILE A 549 31.03 9.38 -14.89
C ILE A 549 29.74 10.19 -14.73
N ASP A 550 28.85 10.11 -15.72
CA ASP A 550 27.56 10.80 -15.75
C ASP A 550 26.46 9.77 -16.02
N THR A 551 25.44 9.75 -15.17
CA THR A 551 24.26 8.87 -15.31
C THR A 551 23.28 9.35 -16.38
N VAL A 552 23.50 10.55 -16.94
CA VAL A 552 22.75 11.15 -18.06
C VAL A 552 21.23 11.15 -17.87
N GLY A 553 20.76 11.29 -16.63
CA GLY A 553 19.34 11.32 -16.28
C GLY A 553 18.66 9.95 -16.23
N LYS A 554 19.41 8.84 -16.32
CA LYS A 554 18.86 7.49 -16.23
C LYS A 554 18.55 7.11 -14.78
N SER A 555 17.37 6.50 -14.57
CA SER A 555 16.99 5.83 -13.33
C SER A 555 17.70 4.47 -13.24
N ILE A 556 18.96 4.43 -12.79
CA ILE A 556 19.78 3.22 -12.73
C ILE A 556 20.48 3.11 -11.37
N THR A 557 20.86 1.91 -10.97
CA THR A 557 21.67 1.65 -9.77
C THR A 557 23.11 1.37 -10.16
N ILE A 558 24.10 2.02 -9.53
CA ILE A 558 25.51 1.66 -9.63
C ILE A 558 25.97 1.11 -8.28
N ARG A 559 26.22 -0.20 -8.24
CA ARG A 559 26.46 -0.98 -7.02
C ARG A 559 27.88 -1.53 -6.98
N GLY A 560 28.63 -1.20 -5.93
CA GLY A 560 29.90 -1.87 -5.61
C GLY A 560 29.73 -3.11 -4.74
N THR A 561 30.81 -3.86 -4.58
CA THR A 561 30.92 -5.01 -3.67
C THR A 561 31.33 -4.58 -2.27
N LEU A 562 31.05 -5.43 -1.27
CA LEU A 562 31.45 -5.24 0.12
C LEU A 562 32.64 -6.13 0.50
N ASP A 563 33.48 -5.65 1.41
CA ASP A 563 34.53 -6.44 2.04
C ASP A 563 33.97 -7.29 3.21
N GLY A 564 34.83 -8.11 3.82
CA GLY A 564 34.45 -8.99 4.94
C GLY A 564 33.99 -8.27 6.22
N ASN A 565 34.08 -6.95 6.27
CA ASN A 565 33.61 -6.10 7.37
C ASN A 565 32.41 -5.23 6.98
N GLY A 566 31.83 -5.44 5.78
CA GLY A 566 30.69 -4.67 5.28
C GLY A 566 31.04 -3.28 4.73
N LYS A 567 32.31 -2.98 4.46
CA LYS A 567 32.73 -1.71 3.83
C LYS A 567 32.82 -1.83 2.31
N PRO A 568 32.66 -0.73 1.56
CA PRO A 568 32.87 -0.71 0.11
C PRO A 568 34.24 -1.25 -0.30
N ALA A 569 34.27 -2.34 -1.07
CA ALA A 569 35.48 -2.93 -1.65
C ALA A 569 35.77 -2.42 -3.07
N THR A 570 34.77 -1.82 -3.72
CA THR A 570 34.88 -1.24 -5.05
C THR A 570 35.29 0.24 -4.95
N ILE A 571 36.35 0.62 -5.66
CA ILE A 571 36.93 1.97 -5.66
C ILE A 571 36.81 2.58 -7.06
N ILE A 572 36.21 3.76 -7.18
CA ILE A 572 36.24 4.61 -8.38
C ILE A 572 37.21 5.77 -8.11
N ASP A 573 38.31 5.81 -8.84
CA ASP A 573 39.48 6.65 -8.58
C ASP A 573 39.66 7.69 -9.71
N GLY A 574 39.46 8.97 -9.38
CA GLY A 574 39.62 10.10 -10.31
C GLY A 574 41.09 10.45 -10.61
N GLY A 575 42.04 9.80 -9.96
CA GLY A 575 43.48 9.93 -10.18
C GLY A 575 44.07 11.31 -9.88
N GLY A 576 43.33 12.18 -9.21
CA GLY A 576 43.65 13.58 -8.98
C GLY A 576 43.54 14.44 -10.25
N MET A 577 42.85 13.97 -11.30
CA MET A 577 42.86 14.59 -12.62
C MET A 577 41.47 15.00 -13.10
N ILE A 578 40.44 14.30 -12.66
CA ILE A 578 39.06 14.51 -13.09
C ILE A 578 38.12 14.51 -11.89
N ARG A 579 36.95 15.09 -12.08
CA ARG A 579 35.80 14.81 -11.21
C ARG A 579 35.36 13.37 -11.39
N VAL A 580 34.99 12.70 -10.31
CA VAL A 580 34.64 11.27 -10.40
C VAL A 580 33.22 11.07 -10.93
N LEU A 581 32.22 11.65 -10.26
CA LEU A 581 30.80 11.47 -10.58
C LEU A 581 30.08 12.80 -10.86
N GLN A 582 29.03 12.77 -11.67
CA GLN A 582 28.07 13.87 -11.80
C GLN A 582 26.63 13.41 -12.07
N CYS A 583 25.67 14.17 -11.53
CA CYS A 583 24.25 14.08 -11.82
C CYS A 583 23.74 15.50 -12.12
N VAL A 584 23.46 15.79 -13.39
CA VAL A 584 23.15 17.15 -13.86
C VAL A 584 22.00 17.20 -14.86
N SER A 585 21.34 16.06 -15.07
CA SER A 585 20.39 15.80 -16.15
C SER A 585 18.98 15.52 -15.63
N GLY A 586 18.72 15.82 -14.35
CA GLY A 586 17.40 15.65 -13.73
C GLY A 586 17.20 14.29 -13.08
N GLU A 587 18.29 13.64 -12.66
CA GLU A 587 18.26 12.36 -11.94
C GLU A 587 17.30 12.42 -10.73
N SER A 588 16.42 11.43 -10.59
CA SER A 588 15.49 11.28 -9.45
C SER A 588 16.14 10.47 -8.33
N SER A 589 15.37 10.19 -7.27
CA SER A 589 15.74 9.25 -6.20
C SER A 589 15.98 7.82 -6.70
N ASP A 590 15.54 7.50 -7.92
CA ASP A 590 15.70 6.18 -8.55
C ASP A 590 17.07 6.02 -9.22
N THR A 591 17.86 7.09 -9.31
CA THR A 591 19.29 6.99 -9.63
C THR A 591 20.05 6.73 -8.33
N VAL A 592 20.53 5.50 -8.15
CA VAL A 592 21.10 5.01 -6.89
C VAL A 592 22.59 4.74 -7.05
N PHE A 593 23.40 5.18 -6.08
CA PHE A 593 24.79 4.77 -5.92
C PHE A 593 24.96 4.06 -4.59
N GLU A 594 25.49 2.84 -4.59
CA GLU A 594 25.63 2.09 -3.35
C GLU A 594 26.91 1.26 -3.25
N ASN A 595 27.47 1.17 -2.04
CA ASN A 595 28.66 0.37 -1.74
C ASN A 595 29.91 0.79 -2.53
N LEU A 596 30.12 2.10 -2.74
CA LEU A 596 31.22 2.63 -3.55
C LEU A 596 32.22 3.44 -2.70
N THR A 597 33.51 3.26 -2.96
CA THR A 597 34.54 4.24 -2.57
C THR A 597 34.83 5.16 -3.74
N ILE A 598 34.60 6.46 -3.61
CA ILE A 598 34.84 7.49 -4.61
C ILE A 598 36.04 8.31 -4.14
N ARG A 599 37.16 8.27 -4.88
CA ARG A 599 38.40 8.88 -4.39
C ARG A 599 39.16 9.70 -5.38
N ASP A 600 40.03 10.56 -4.83
CA ASP A 600 41.03 11.34 -5.54
C ASP A 600 40.43 12.13 -6.71
N GLY A 601 39.20 12.64 -6.57
CA GLY A 601 38.57 13.48 -7.57
C GLY A 601 39.15 14.90 -7.56
N LEU A 602 39.27 15.56 -8.73
CA LEU A 602 39.74 16.94 -8.85
C LEU A 602 38.83 17.79 -9.74
N ALA A 603 38.44 18.98 -9.26
CA ALA A 603 37.71 19.98 -10.03
C ALA A 603 38.40 21.38 -10.03
N GLY A 604 39.14 21.70 -11.12
CA GLY A 604 39.67 23.04 -11.51
C GLY A 604 41.00 22.93 -12.31
N GLU A 605 41.21 23.48 -13.52
CA GLU A 605 41.41 24.92 -13.85
C GLU A 605 40.88 25.42 -15.23
N THR A 606 40.16 24.65 -16.06
CA THR A 606 39.69 25.15 -17.37
C THR A 606 38.25 24.75 -17.73
N ILE A 607 37.46 25.79 -18.08
CA ILE A 607 36.10 25.90 -18.66
C ILE A 607 34.82 25.63 -17.82
N GLU A 608 33.88 26.56 -18.02
CA GLU A 608 32.48 26.82 -17.64
C GLU A 608 31.77 26.15 -16.44
N TYR A 609 32.15 24.97 -15.96
CA TYR A 609 31.55 24.31 -14.77
C TYR A 609 32.57 23.50 -13.92
N ALA A 610 33.87 23.66 -14.19
CA ALA A 610 34.93 22.76 -13.76
C ALA A 610 35.43 22.91 -12.31
N THR A 611 34.85 23.74 -11.44
CA THR A 611 35.46 24.10 -10.14
C THR A 611 34.76 23.52 -8.90
N ALA A 612 33.68 22.76 -9.07
CA ALA A 612 32.84 22.31 -7.96
C ALA A 612 32.65 20.78 -7.97
N GLY A 613 32.64 20.13 -6.81
CA GLY A 613 32.39 18.69 -6.66
C GLY A 613 33.55 17.84 -7.14
N GLY A 614 34.61 17.69 -6.35
CA GLY A 614 35.76 16.87 -6.71
C GLY A 614 35.38 15.40 -6.84
N GLY A 615 34.76 14.84 -5.81
CA GLY A 615 34.19 13.49 -5.84
C GLY A 615 32.90 13.45 -6.67
N MET A 616 31.90 14.24 -6.32
CA MET A 616 30.61 14.26 -7.00
C MET A 616 30.01 15.67 -7.15
N TYR A 617 29.35 15.92 -8.28
CA TYR A 617 28.60 17.14 -8.53
C TYR A 617 27.14 16.88 -8.89
N VAL A 618 26.23 17.47 -8.12
CA VAL A 618 24.79 17.33 -8.25
C VAL A 618 24.18 18.70 -8.59
N ARG A 619 23.42 18.79 -9.68
CA ARG A 619 22.71 20.02 -10.07
C ARG A 619 21.30 19.73 -10.54
N GLN A 620 20.30 20.30 -9.86
CA GLN A 620 18.88 20.13 -10.23
C GLN A 620 18.50 18.65 -10.32
N SER A 621 19.01 17.85 -9.40
CA SER A 621 18.88 16.40 -9.37
C SER A 621 18.91 15.90 -7.92
N SER A 622 18.33 14.74 -7.67
CA SER A 622 18.09 14.20 -6.33
C SER A 622 18.42 12.70 -6.24
N PRO A 623 19.66 12.27 -6.59
CA PRO A 623 20.06 10.85 -6.50
C PRO A 623 20.06 10.33 -5.05
N THR A 624 19.99 9.01 -4.91
CA THR A 624 20.14 8.31 -3.63
C THR A 624 21.53 7.72 -3.51
N LEU A 625 22.20 7.93 -2.37
CA LEU A 625 23.49 7.32 -2.06
C LEU A 625 23.39 6.51 -0.76
N ALA A 626 23.85 5.27 -0.80
CA ALA A 626 23.87 4.37 0.36
C ALA A 626 25.26 3.76 0.57
N ASN A 627 25.79 3.80 1.78
CA ASN A 627 27.08 3.16 2.11
C ASN A 627 28.22 3.56 1.14
N CYS A 628 28.34 4.85 0.84
CA CYS A 628 29.35 5.37 -0.08
C CYS A 628 30.43 6.16 0.66
N THR A 629 31.71 5.99 0.29
CA THR A 629 32.86 6.66 0.91
C THR A 629 33.54 7.61 -0.07
N PHE A 630 33.51 8.93 0.18
CA PHE A 630 34.24 9.96 -0.57
C PHE A 630 35.56 10.27 0.11
N ILE A 631 36.71 10.02 -0.55
CA ILE A 631 38.03 10.19 0.08
C ILE A 631 39.03 10.99 -0.77
N GLY A 632 39.74 11.93 -0.15
CA GLY A 632 40.89 12.61 -0.76
C GLY A 632 40.56 13.48 -1.99
N SER A 633 39.30 13.83 -2.21
CA SER A 633 38.87 14.62 -3.37
C SER A 633 39.02 16.12 -3.12
N SER A 634 39.33 16.88 -4.18
CA SER A 634 39.65 18.31 -4.11
C SER A 634 38.89 19.17 -5.13
N ALA A 635 38.38 20.32 -4.71
CA ALA A 635 37.68 21.27 -5.59
C ALA A 635 37.78 22.73 -5.10
N GLN A 636 37.30 23.71 -5.86
CA GLN A 636 37.09 25.06 -5.29
C GLN A 636 35.86 25.09 -4.36
N GLN A 637 34.84 24.28 -4.65
CA GLN A 637 33.60 24.19 -3.89
C GLN A 637 33.17 22.72 -3.76
N GLY A 638 33.03 22.18 -2.56
CA GLY A 638 32.61 20.80 -2.35
C GLY A 638 33.69 19.80 -2.78
N GLY A 639 34.68 19.55 -1.91
CA GLY A 639 35.80 18.64 -2.24
C GLY A 639 35.30 17.22 -2.48
N GLY A 640 34.54 16.67 -1.53
CA GLY A 640 33.85 15.40 -1.68
C GLY A 640 32.61 15.51 -2.57
N MET A 641 31.67 16.40 -2.22
CA MET A 641 30.43 16.59 -2.98
C MET A 641 30.00 18.06 -3.08
N TYR A 642 29.45 18.46 -4.23
CA TYR A 642 28.79 19.75 -4.40
C TYR A 642 27.34 19.57 -4.88
N ILE A 643 26.40 20.28 -4.27
CA ILE A 643 24.97 20.25 -4.57
C ILE A 643 24.50 21.66 -4.92
N ARG A 644 23.75 21.79 -6.02
CA ARG A 644 23.05 23.01 -6.41
C ARG A 644 21.62 22.74 -6.84
N GLU A 645 20.65 23.35 -6.16
CA GLU A 645 19.22 23.27 -6.53
C GLU A 645 18.71 21.81 -6.60
N GLY A 646 19.31 20.89 -5.83
CA GLY A 646 18.97 19.47 -5.79
C GLY A 646 18.76 18.98 -4.36
N SER A 647 18.16 17.80 -4.19
CA SER A 647 17.82 17.23 -2.89
C SER A 647 18.22 15.75 -2.80
N PRO A 648 19.51 15.40 -2.94
CA PRO A 648 19.95 14.02 -2.80
C PRO A 648 19.71 13.48 -1.39
N THR A 649 19.51 12.17 -1.29
CA THR A 649 19.41 11.45 -0.02
C THR A 649 20.66 10.61 0.19
N LEU A 650 21.32 10.76 1.34
CA LEU A 650 22.52 10.00 1.68
C LEU A 650 22.27 9.22 2.97
N THR A 651 22.57 7.93 2.96
CA THR A 651 22.50 7.05 4.14
C THR A 651 23.82 6.32 4.30
N ASP A 652 24.35 6.21 5.52
CA ASP A 652 25.61 5.50 5.82
C ASP A 652 26.81 5.96 4.98
N CYS A 653 26.82 7.23 4.54
CA CYS A 653 27.87 7.76 3.67
C CYS A 653 29.00 8.42 4.47
N THR A 654 30.24 8.26 4.02
CA THR A 654 31.43 8.75 4.72
C THR A 654 32.26 9.67 3.83
N PHE A 655 32.66 10.85 4.31
CA PHE A 655 33.50 11.83 3.62
C PHE A 655 34.81 12.01 4.39
N ILE A 656 35.95 11.58 3.85
CA ILE A 656 37.24 11.56 4.54
C ILE A 656 38.30 12.38 3.80
N GLY A 657 38.97 13.32 4.48
CA GLY A 657 40.19 13.94 3.94
C GLY A 657 39.98 14.73 2.64
N ASN A 658 38.76 15.17 2.34
CA ASN A 658 38.47 15.96 1.14
C ASN A 658 38.82 17.44 1.37
N ALA A 659 39.24 18.14 0.32
CA ALA A 659 39.74 19.51 0.40
C ALA A 659 38.97 20.47 -0.52
N ALA A 660 38.65 21.68 -0.05
CA ALA A 660 38.06 22.68 -0.92
C ALA A 660 38.39 24.14 -0.59
N GLY A 661 37.99 25.06 -1.46
CA GLY A 661 37.88 26.48 -1.09
C GLY A 661 36.77 26.68 -0.05
N TYR A 662 35.61 26.06 -0.28
CA TYR A 662 34.45 26.06 0.60
C TYR A 662 33.84 24.65 0.64
N GLY A 663 33.45 24.15 1.81
CA GLY A 663 32.83 22.83 1.93
C GLY A 663 33.81 21.71 1.59
N GLY A 664 34.78 21.42 2.47
CA GLY A 664 35.80 20.41 2.21
C GLY A 664 35.19 19.04 1.93
N GLY A 665 34.31 18.57 2.80
CA GLY A 665 33.51 17.37 2.58
C GLY A 665 32.36 17.63 1.60
N MET A 666 31.48 18.58 1.91
CA MET A 666 30.30 18.89 1.09
C MET A 666 30.01 20.40 0.99
N TYR A 667 29.54 20.85 -0.17
CA TYR A 667 28.98 22.19 -0.37
C TYR A 667 27.54 22.06 -0.87
N ASN A 668 26.57 22.66 -0.18
CA ASN A 668 25.17 22.74 -0.60
C ASN A 668 24.75 24.18 -0.91
N ARG A 669 24.16 24.41 -2.10
CA ARG A 669 23.65 25.70 -2.56
C ARG A 669 22.19 25.59 -3.00
N GLN A 670 21.28 26.22 -2.26
CA GLN A 670 19.86 26.26 -2.59
C GLN A 670 19.24 24.84 -2.78
N GLY A 671 19.78 23.85 -2.07
CA GLY A 671 19.32 22.46 -2.10
C GLY A 671 18.76 22.04 -0.75
N ALA A 672 18.01 20.93 -0.72
CA ALA A 672 17.47 20.37 0.52
C ALA A 672 17.88 18.88 0.67
N PRO A 673 19.19 18.58 0.75
CA PRO A 673 19.64 17.20 0.92
C PRO A 673 19.26 16.68 2.31
N THR A 674 19.01 15.37 2.38
CA THR A 674 18.78 14.64 3.64
C THR A 674 19.91 13.66 3.85
N LEU A 675 20.59 13.75 4.99
CA LEU A 675 21.68 12.85 5.37
C LEU A 675 21.31 12.11 6.65
N SER A 676 21.42 10.78 6.63
CA SER A 676 21.26 9.91 7.79
C SER A 676 22.52 9.07 8.00
N ASP A 677 22.98 8.94 9.24
CA ASP A 677 24.11 8.07 9.61
C ASP A 677 25.40 8.36 8.82
N CYS A 678 25.59 9.62 8.41
CA CYS A 678 26.72 10.03 7.59
C CYS A 678 27.89 10.56 8.44
N VAL A 679 29.12 10.32 7.99
CA VAL A 679 30.35 10.72 8.69
C VAL A 679 31.18 11.68 7.84
N PHE A 680 31.61 12.80 8.39
CA PHE A 680 32.55 13.76 7.81
C PHE A 680 33.81 13.80 8.66
N LEU A 681 34.92 13.27 8.17
CA LEU A 681 36.16 13.11 8.90
C LEU A 681 37.33 13.81 8.21
N GLU A 682 38.11 14.61 8.94
CA GLU A 682 39.38 15.20 8.45
C GLU A 682 39.25 16.02 7.14
N ASN A 683 38.07 16.52 6.81
CA ASN A 683 37.89 17.34 5.61
C ASN A 683 38.37 18.78 5.87
N SER A 684 38.91 19.42 4.84
CA SER A 684 39.53 20.74 4.96
C SER A 684 38.97 21.77 3.97
N SER A 685 38.78 23.01 4.43
CA SER A 685 38.46 24.13 3.55
C SER A 685 39.39 25.33 3.78
N ASN A 686 39.78 26.02 2.71
CA ASN A 686 40.61 27.23 2.81
C ASN A 686 39.84 28.43 3.38
N ALA A 687 38.50 28.45 3.23
CA ALA A 687 37.63 29.49 3.77
C ALA A 687 36.69 28.91 4.84
N ASN A 688 35.48 28.52 4.46
CA ASN A 688 34.44 28.16 5.42
C ASN A 688 33.88 26.75 5.14
N GLY A 689 33.43 26.07 6.20
CA GLY A 689 32.81 24.75 6.10
C GLY A 689 33.84 23.66 5.82
N GLY A 690 34.64 23.26 6.80
CA GLY A 690 35.62 22.18 6.62
C GLY A 690 34.93 20.86 6.27
N GLY A 691 33.96 20.44 7.09
CA GLY A 691 33.08 19.32 6.78
C GLY A 691 32.02 19.70 5.76
N MET A 692 31.19 20.71 6.05
CA MET A 692 30.08 21.12 5.18
C MET A 692 29.88 22.64 5.08
N TYR A 693 29.52 23.13 3.89
CA TYR A 693 29.16 24.53 3.63
C TYR A 693 27.76 24.64 2.98
N ASN A 694 26.77 25.12 3.73
CA ASN A 694 25.35 25.18 3.36
C ASN A 694 24.87 26.63 3.14
N VAL A 695 24.35 27.01 1.97
CA VAL A 695 24.01 28.42 1.69
C VAL A 695 22.75 28.67 0.87
N ASN A 696 22.27 29.92 0.88
CA ASN A 696 21.19 30.45 0.06
C ASN A 696 19.83 29.75 0.28
N GLU A 697 19.26 29.86 1.49
CA GLU A 697 17.93 29.33 1.84
C GLU A 697 17.80 27.82 1.66
N SER A 698 18.89 27.10 1.94
CA SER A 698 18.94 25.63 1.86
C SER A 698 18.30 24.96 3.09
N GLY A 699 17.38 24.02 2.84
CA GLY A 699 16.67 23.21 3.84
C GLY A 699 17.35 21.87 4.13
N LEU A 700 18.60 21.92 4.60
CA LEU A 700 19.40 20.74 4.95
C LEU A 700 18.80 19.99 6.16
N LEU A 701 18.68 18.67 6.06
CA LEU A 701 18.33 17.79 7.19
C LEU A 701 19.49 16.84 7.48
N LEU A 702 20.00 16.88 8.72
CA LEU A 702 21.03 15.97 9.23
C LEU A 702 20.43 15.13 10.36
N ASN A 703 20.52 13.81 10.27
CA ASN A 703 20.05 12.87 11.26
C ASN A 703 21.19 11.89 11.59
N GLU A 704 21.56 11.72 12.87
CA GLU A 704 22.59 10.76 13.30
C GLU A 704 23.96 10.95 12.58
N CYS A 705 24.28 12.18 12.17
CA CYS A 705 25.49 12.48 11.40
C CYS A 705 26.65 12.90 12.29
N THR A 706 27.87 12.47 11.96
CA THR A 706 29.09 12.81 12.72
C THR A 706 30.05 13.67 11.90
N PHE A 707 30.54 14.77 12.47
CA PHE A 707 31.56 15.66 11.91
C PHE A 707 32.76 15.68 12.85
N MET A 708 33.88 15.07 12.45
CA MET A 708 35.04 14.90 13.29
C MET A 708 36.33 15.42 12.65
N SER A 709 37.12 16.16 13.41
CA SER A 709 38.46 16.63 13.03
C SER A 709 38.52 17.39 11.69
N ASN A 710 37.43 18.04 11.27
CA ASN A 710 37.38 18.83 10.04
C ASN A 710 37.92 20.24 10.29
N SER A 711 38.55 20.85 9.28
CA SER A 711 39.23 22.15 9.41
C SER A 711 38.74 23.18 8.39
N ALA A 712 38.51 24.42 8.82
CA ALA A 712 38.23 25.57 7.97
C ALA A 712 39.23 26.70 8.23
N GLY A 713 39.71 27.35 7.17
CA GLY A 713 40.62 28.50 7.29
C GLY A 713 40.00 29.76 7.92
N SER A 714 38.66 29.82 8.03
CA SER A 714 37.93 30.97 8.58
C SER A 714 36.82 30.52 9.55
N ARG A 715 35.71 29.93 9.09
CA ARG A 715 34.56 29.61 9.96
C ARG A 715 33.92 28.25 9.70
N GLY A 716 33.37 27.65 10.75
CA GLY A 716 32.61 26.39 10.66
C GLY A 716 33.51 25.24 10.22
N GLY A 717 34.46 24.85 11.07
CA GLY A 717 35.33 23.70 10.81
C GLY A 717 34.52 22.43 10.51
N GLY A 718 33.49 22.13 11.31
CA GLY A 718 32.53 21.07 11.05
C GLY A 718 31.51 21.49 10.00
N MET A 719 30.71 22.52 10.29
CA MET A 719 29.69 23.03 9.37
C MET A 719 29.62 24.56 9.37
N TYR A 720 29.43 25.14 8.20
CA TYR A 720 29.06 26.55 8.04
C TYR A 720 27.73 26.64 7.27
N SER A 721 26.77 27.38 7.81
CA SER A 721 25.47 27.67 7.19
C SER A 721 25.30 29.18 7.01
N LEU A 722 24.91 29.65 5.82
CA LEU A 722 24.60 31.06 5.55
C LEU A 722 23.23 31.21 4.88
N GLN A 723 22.35 31.96 5.51
CA GLN A 723 20.96 32.17 5.05
C GLN A 723 20.15 30.87 4.91
N GLY A 724 20.60 29.77 5.52
CA GLY A 724 19.89 28.48 5.53
C GLY A 724 19.15 28.25 6.85
N SER A 725 18.26 27.26 6.86
CA SER A 725 17.57 26.80 8.07
C SER A 725 17.81 25.30 8.27
N PRO A 726 19.06 24.87 8.54
CA PRO A 726 19.37 23.46 8.69
C PRO A 726 18.70 22.89 9.96
N THR A 727 18.21 21.66 9.86
CA THR A 727 17.69 20.88 11.00
C THR A 727 18.66 19.76 11.31
N LEU A 728 19.16 19.73 12.54
CA LEU A 728 20.11 18.75 13.04
C LEU A 728 19.45 17.92 14.15
N ARG A 729 19.49 16.59 14.01
CA ARG A 729 18.97 15.64 14.98
C ARG A 729 20.04 14.61 15.30
N ASN A 730 20.34 14.42 16.58
CA ASN A 730 21.28 13.40 17.06
C ASN A 730 22.67 13.46 16.38
N CYS A 731 23.12 14.65 15.99
CA CYS A 731 24.37 14.81 15.26
C CYS A 731 25.56 15.08 16.19
N ALA A 732 26.75 14.60 15.86
CA ALA A 732 27.97 14.84 16.61
C ALA A 732 28.95 15.78 15.87
N PHE A 733 29.53 16.77 16.54
CA PHE A 733 30.57 17.67 16.02
C PHE A 733 31.76 17.69 16.98
N ARG A 734 32.81 16.93 16.67
CA ARG A 734 33.97 16.69 17.56
C ARG A 734 35.28 17.17 16.93
N GLU A 735 36.16 17.78 17.70
CA GLU A 735 37.53 18.12 17.29
C GLU A 735 37.68 18.98 16.02
N ASN A 736 36.64 19.69 15.58
CA ASN A 736 36.71 20.47 14.34
C ASN A 736 37.35 21.84 14.59
N SER A 737 38.14 22.37 13.65
CA SER A 737 38.89 23.61 13.82
C SER A 737 38.51 24.70 12.82
N GLY A 738 38.36 25.94 13.29
CA GLY A 738 38.23 27.14 12.46
C GLY A 738 38.76 28.38 13.19
N GLU A 739 39.04 29.48 12.48
CA GLU A 739 39.40 30.74 13.15
C GLU A 739 38.26 31.25 14.06
N SER A 740 37.01 30.99 13.68
CA SER A 740 35.83 31.28 14.49
C SER A 740 34.76 30.19 14.29
N ALA A 741 34.28 29.64 15.41
CA ALA A 741 33.36 28.51 15.48
C ALA A 741 33.87 27.28 14.71
N GLY A 742 34.78 26.54 15.33
CA GLY A 742 35.28 25.28 14.80
C GLY A 742 34.19 24.24 14.59
N GLY A 743 33.17 24.18 15.44
CA GLY A 743 32.07 23.22 15.28
C GLY A 743 31.11 23.67 14.19
N ILE A 744 30.22 24.60 14.53
CA ILE A 744 29.16 25.09 13.65
C ILE A 744 29.13 26.62 13.59
N ASN A 745 29.11 27.19 12.39
CA ASN A 745 28.81 28.61 12.19
C ASN A 745 27.48 28.78 11.44
N ASN A 746 26.48 29.42 12.03
CA ASN A 746 25.21 29.74 11.37
C ASN A 746 25.03 31.27 11.21
N ALA A 747 25.20 31.77 10.00
CA ALA A 747 25.09 33.19 9.66
C ALA A 747 23.75 33.49 8.97
N ASP A 748 23.03 34.51 9.43
CA ASP A 748 21.84 35.07 8.77
C ASP A 748 20.70 34.04 8.48
N GLY A 749 20.53 33.01 9.30
CA GLY A 749 19.47 31.99 9.19
C GLY A 749 19.07 31.41 10.56
N SER A 750 18.09 30.49 10.61
CA SER A 750 17.61 29.86 11.85
C SER A 750 17.85 28.36 11.83
N MET A 751 18.90 27.90 12.51
CA MET A 751 19.19 26.47 12.68
C MET A 751 18.34 25.87 13.79
N ILE A 752 17.86 24.64 13.61
CA ILE A 752 17.14 23.87 14.64
C ILE A 752 18.03 22.70 15.05
N MET A 753 18.17 22.45 16.35
CA MET A 753 18.97 21.35 16.88
C MET A 753 18.21 20.57 17.95
N SER A 754 18.31 19.24 17.89
CA SER A 754 17.90 18.33 18.98
C SER A 754 18.88 17.16 19.09
N GLY A 755 19.14 16.67 20.30
CA GLY A 755 19.95 15.46 20.53
C GLY A 755 21.44 15.55 20.14
N CYS A 756 21.96 16.72 19.78
CA CYS A 756 23.29 16.85 19.15
C CYS A 756 24.42 16.97 20.18
N THR A 757 25.58 16.34 19.93
CA THR A 757 26.78 16.44 20.78
C THR A 757 27.87 17.27 20.09
N ILE A 758 28.32 18.38 20.69
CA ILE A 758 29.32 19.27 20.09
C ILE A 758 30.43 19.56 21.10
N CYS A 759 31.65 19.08 20.83
CA CYS A 759 32.77 19.17 21.75
C CYS A 759 34.16 19.27 21.08
N GLU A 760 35.15 19.76 21.82
CA GLU A 760 36.56 19.91 21.40
C GLU A 760 36.80 20.70 20.12
N ASN A 761 35.90 21.62 19.76
CA ASN A 761 36.04 22.36 18.52
C ASN A 761 36.91 23.63 18.67
N GLY A 762 38.00 23.70 17.91
CA GLY A 762 38.93 24.84 17.88
C GLY A 762 38.30 26.11 17.30
N GLY A 763 38.32 27.21 18.06
CA GLY A 763 37.68 28.48 17.67
C GLY A 763 36.23 28.64 18.14
N GLY A 764 35.68 27.66 18.86
CA GLY A 764 34.36 27.67 19.49
C GLY A 764 33.42 26.57 18.95
N ASN A 765 32.49 26.09 19.77
CA ASN A 765 31.54 25.03 19.38
C ASN A 765 30.48 25.51 18.40
N ILE A 766 29.77 26.60 18.71
CA ILE A 766 28.76 27.20 17.82
C ILE A 766 28.95 28.72 17.77
N SER A 767 28.71 29.34 16.61
CA SER A 767 28.49 30.78 16.47
C SER A 767 27.29 31.03 15.57
N GLY A 768 26.37 31.90 15.98
CA GLY A 768 25.14 32.19 15.23
C GLY A 768 23.87 31.92 16.04
N SER A 769 22.72 32.29 15.49
CA SER A 769 21.41 31.99 16.09
C SER A 769 21.03 30.54 15.83
N TRP A 770 20.42 29.88 16.81
CA TRP A 770 19.84 28.54 16.68
C TRP A 770 18.68 28.39 17.67
N VAL A 771 17.82 27.42 17.41
CA VAL A 771 16.68 27.04 18.24
C VAL A 771 16.98 25.67 18.83
N ASP A 772 16.90 25.59 20.15
CA ASP A 772 17.05 24.36 20.91
C ASP A 772 15.70 23.64 21.01
N GLU A 773 15.62 22.43 20.47
CA GLU A 773 14.48 21.52 20.63
C GLU A 773 14.75 20.41 21.67
N GLY A 774 15.85 20.51 22.44
CA GLY A 774 16.18 19.64 23.58
C GLY A 774 17.21 18.55 23.28
N GLY A 775 17.87 18.04 24.33
CA GLY A 775 18.84 16.92 24.27
C GLY A 775 20.20 17.26 23.63
N ASN A 776 20.52 18.54 23.45
CA ASN A 776 21.81 18.95 22.86
C ASN A 776 22.89 19.08 23.93
N CYS A 777 24.06 18.47 23.72
CA CYS A 777 25.26 18.75 24.50
C CYS A 777 26.24 19.69 23.80
N LEU A 778 26.68 20.72 24.52
CA LEU A 778 27.79 21.62 24.15
C LEU A 778 28.91 21.55 25.21
N ALA A 779 29.87 20.66 25.03
CA ALA A 779 30.98 20.44 25.96
C ALA A 779 32.30 21.03 25.44
N TYR A 780 33.23 21.39 26.33
CA TYR A 780 34.58 21.77 25.94
C TYR A 780 35.43 20.54 25.61
N SER A 781 35.33 19.48 26.42
CA SER A 781 35.98 18.17 26.18
C SER A 781 34.98 17.12 25.65
N CYS A 782 35.50 16.15 24.89
CA CYS A 782 34.77 14.98 24.41
C CYS A 782 35.07 13.73 25.24
N ASP A 783 35.81 13.85 26.34
CA ASP A 783 36.14 12.73 27.24
C ASP A 783 34.86 12.07 27.75
N ASP A 784 34.71 10.77 27.52
CA ASP A 784 33.61 9.91 27.99
C ASP A 784 34.24 8.80 28.83
N GLN A 785 34.36 9.04 30.14
CA GLN A 785 35.09 8.16 31.05
C GLN A 785 34.26 6.97 31.53
N ASP A 786 32.94 7.05 31.48
CA ASP A 786 32.02 6.00 31.92
C ASP A 786 31.47 5.13 30.77
N GLY A 787 31.67 5.56 29.52
CA GLY A 787 31.44 4.81 28.29
C GLY A 787 29.98 4.82 27.85
N ASP A 788 29.22 5.86 28.18
CA ASP A 788 27.80 5.98 27.84
C ASP A 788 27.53 6.60 26.44
N GLY A 789 28.58 7.09 25.78
CA GLY A 789 28.54 7.68 24.44
C GLY A 789 28.47 9.21 24.41
N LEU A 790 28.31 9.87 25.56
CA LEU A 790 28.28 11.32 25.74
C LEU A 790 29.53 11.81 26.49
N PRO A 791 30.04 13.02 26.20
CA PRO A 791 31.13 13.59 27.00
C PRO A 791 30.76 13.82 28.48
N ASP A 792 31.68 13.63 29.41
CA ASP A 792 31.50 13.82 30.86
C ASP A 792 31.01 15.24 31.24
N GLU A 793 31.32 16.24 30.42
CA GLU A 793 30.86 17.64 30.59
C GLU A 793 29.43 17.86 30.06
N CYS A 794 28.92 16.91 29.27
CA CYS A 794 27.53 16.81 28.87
C CYS A 794 26.73 16.18 30.01
N ALA A 795 26.27 17.02 30.93
CA ALA A 795 25.27 16.58 31.90
C ALA A 795 23.91 16.41 31.19
N ASP A 796 23.77 15.30 30.46
CA ASP A 796 22.53 14.58 30.20
C ASP A 796 22.74 13.14 30.64
N ASP A 797 23.05 13.01 31.94
CA ASP A 797 23.04 11.79 32.72
C ASP A 797 21.60 11.33 32.90
N GLY A 798 20.98 10.88 31.80
CA GLY A 798 19.55 10.60 31.69
C GLY A 798 18.71 10.73 32.98
N VAL A 799 18.06 11.87 33.18
CA VAL A 799 17.17 12.19 34.32
C VAL A 799 17.60 11.52 35.64
N ALA A 800 18.63 12.06 36.27
CA ALA A 800 19.02 11.68 37.62
C ALA A 800 18.13 12.38 38.67
N THR A 801 17.99 11.72 39.84
CA THR A 801 17.43 12.37 41.04
C THR A 801 18.54 12.66 42.03
N LEU A 802 18.90 13.93 42.18
CA LEU A 802 19.95 14.41 43.06
C LEU A 802 19.36 14.69 44.45
N LEU A 803 19.83 13.99 45.49
CA LEU A 803 19.27 14.06 46.83
C LEU A 803 19.99 15.10 47.71
N VAL A 804 19.26 16.07 48.24
CA VAL A 804 19.76 17.05 49.21
C VAL A 804 19.09 16.79 50.57
N PRO A 805 19.83 16.57 51.67
CA PRO A 805 21.28 16.71 51.82
C PRO A 805 22.07 15.40 51.66
N SER A 806 21.42 14.26 51.42
CA SER A 806 22.04 12.94 51.57
C SER A 806 23.13 12.65 50.54
N GLN A 807 23.03 13.23 49.34
CA GLN A 807 24.01 13.12 48.26
C GLN A 807 24.81 14.42 48.09
N PHE A 808 24.13 15.57 48.13
CA PHE A 808 24.74 16.90 48.02
C PHE A 808 24.49 17.70 49.30
N ALA A 809 25.52 18.33 49.85
CA ALA A 809 25.41 19.04 51.14
C ALA A 809 24.57 20.33 51.06
N SER A 810 24.37 20.88 49.87
CA SER A 810 23.62 22.11 49.64
C SER A 810 22.77 22.00 48.37
N ILE A 811 21.76 22.88 48.25
CA ILE A 811 20.92 22.96 47.05
C ILE A 811 21.74 23.54 45.89
N GLU A 812 22.63 24.48 46.17
CA GLU A 812 23.46 25.13 45.14
C GLU A 812 24.42 24.16 44.47
N ASP A 813 25.06 23.28 45.26
CA ASP A 813 25.96 22.25 44.72
C ASP A 813 25.19 21.22 43.89
N ALA A 814 23.98 20.83 44.34
CA ALA A 814 23.12 19.92 43.58
C ALA A 814 22.63 20.56 42.27
N VAL A 815 22.24 21.84 42.31
CA VAL A 815 21.82 22.58 41.11
C VAL A 815 22.99 22.78 40.16
N GLU A 816 24.22 23.00 40.66
CA GLU A 816 25.41 23.10 39.81
C GLU A 816 25.73 21.76 39.13
N ALA A 817 25.60 20.65 39.87
CA ALA A 817 25.83 19.30 39.38
C ALA A 817 24.72 18.75 38.46
N ALA A 818 23.49 19.21 38.60
CA ALA A 818 22.34 18.69 37.83
C ALA A 818 22.50 18.90 36.31
N GLY A 819 22.23 17.87 35.53
CA GLY A 819 22.11 17.87 34.08
C GLY A 819 20.74 18.33 33.57
N TYR A 820 20.54 18.31 32.25
CA TYR A 820 19.26 18.65 31.63
C TYR A 820 18.21 17.58 31.98
N GLY A 821 17.02 17.99 32.45
CA GLY A 821 15.93 17.07 32.82
C GLY A 821 15.97 16.53 34.25
N ASP A 822 17.06 16.75 34.98
CA ASP A 822 17.25 16.24 36.35
C ASP A 822 16.26 16.75 37.38
N VAL A 823 16.11 15.97 38.45
CA VAL A 823 15.34 16.33 39.64
C VAL A 823 16.27 16.53 40.83
N VAL A 824 16.45 17.76 41.28
CA VAL A 824 17.04 18.08 42.59
C VAL A 824 15.96 17.90 43.66
N LEU A 825 15.96 16.75 44.31
CA LEU A 825 15.02 16.40 45.38
C LEU A 825 15.58 16.83 46.74
N VAL A 826 14.93 17.82 47.36
CA VAL A 826 15.33 18.42 48.62
C VAL A 826 14.45 17.87 49.76
N GLU A 827 15.08 17.17 50.70
CA GLU A 827 14.41 16.62 51.88
C GLU A 827 13.86 17.73 52.79
N ALA A 828 12.84 17.38 53.60
CA ALA A 828 12.22 18.31 54.53
C ALA A 828 13.25 18.93 55.51
N GLY A 829 13.27 20.26 55.61
CA GLY A 829 14.25 20.97 56.43
C GLY A 829 14.33 22.46 56.14
N VAL A 830 15.19 23.16 56.89
CA VAL A 830 15.50 24.58 56.65
C VAL A 830 16.93 24.68 56.10
N TYR A 831 17.03 25.17 54.88
CA TYR A 831 18.26 25.35 54.13
C TYR A 831 18.62 26.83 54.08
N PHE A 832 19.89 27.14 54.33
CA PHE A 832 20.43 28.49 54.27
C PHE A 832 21.44 28.53 53.12
N PRO A 833 21.02 28.96 51.92
CA PRO A 833 21.93 29.05 50.79
C PRO A 833 23.11 29.97 51.12
N SER A 834 24.31 29.51 50.78
CA SER A 834 25.54 30.28 50.84
C SER A 834 25.65 31.27 49.67
N ARG A 835 24.96 30.99 48.56
CA ARG A 835 24.85 31.85 47.37
C ARG A 835 23.47 31.72 46.74
N THR A 836 23.11 32.67 45.88
CA THR A 836 21.83 32.63 45.16
C THR A 836 21.76 31.37 44.29
N ILE A 837 20.62 30.68 44.33
CA ILE A 837 20.32 29.51 43.52
C ILE A 837 20.03 30.00 42.09
N ASP A 838 20.81 29.50 41.14
CA ASP A 838 20.74 29.89 39.73
C ASP A 838 20.77 28.59 38.89
N PRO A 839 19.65 28.21 38.26
CA PRO A 839 19.57 27.01 37.42
C PRO A 839 20.48 27.07 36.18
N GLY A 840 20.97 28.24 35.79
CA GLY A 840 21.91 28.39 34.69
C GLY A 840 21.31 28.12 33.30
N GLY A 841 19.99 28.29 33.13
CA GLY A 841 19.28 27.98 31.89
C GLY A 841 18.96 26.50 31.69
N LYS A 842 19.26 25.64 32.67
CA LYS A 842 19.03 24.19 32.58
C LYS A 842 17.56 23.83 32.84
N PRO A 843 16.94 22.92 32.06
CA PRO A 843 15.57 22.44 32.27
C PRO A 843 15.54 21.41 33.41
N ILE A 844 15.75 21.86 34.64
CA ILE A 844 15.78 21.02 35.85
C ILE A 844 14.55 21.24 36.72
N THR A 845 14.20 20.23 37.51
CA THR A 845 13.18 20.31 38.55
C THR A 845 13.82 20.39 39.94
N ILE A 846 13.60 21.49 40.66
CA ILE A 846 13.98 21.63 42.07
C ILE A 846 12.73 21.38 42.92
N ARG A 847 12.66 20.19 43.53
CA ARG A 847 11.48 19.67 44.24
C ARG A 847 11.75 19.57 45.74
N GLY A 848 10.97 20.28 46.56
CA GLY A 848 10.93 20.07 48.01
C GLY A 848 9.99 18.95 48.46
N ALA A 849 10.17 18.50 49.69
CA ALA A 849 9.22 17.64 50.39
C ALA A 849 7.93 18.36 50.81
N ILE A 850 6.84 17.58 50.91
CA ILE A 850 5.50 17.99 51.39
C ILE A 850 5.13 17.26 52.69
N ASP A 851 4.19 17.79 53.47
CA ASP A 851 3.54 17.10 54.59
C ASP A 851 2.32 16.25 54.16
N ASP A 852 1.64 15.63 55.12
CA ASP A 852 0.47 14.76 54.89
C ASP A 852 -0.72 15.53 54.28
N GLU A 853 -0.74 16.86 54.42
CA GLU A 853 -1.74 17.76 53.85
C GLU A 853 -1.33 18.32 52.48
N GLY A 854 -0.16 17.94 51.95
CA GLY A 854 0.35 18.39 50.65
C GLY A 854 1.01 19.77 50.67
N LEU A 855 1.27 20.35 51.85
CA LEU A 855 1.92 21.65 51.98
C LEU A 855 3.45 21.50 51.95
N PRO A 856 4.18 22.45 51.34
CA PRO A 856 5.62 22.40 51.27
C PRO A 856 6.27 22.58 52.65
N VAL A 857 7.14 21.65 53.03
CA VAL A 857 7.90 21.67 54.31
C VAL A 857 9.40 21.91 54.12
N THR A 858 9.84 22.04 52.87
CA THR A 858 11.23 22.39 52.54
C THR A 858 11.38 23.90 52.48
N VAL A 859 12.15 24.46 53.40
CA VAL A 859 12.33 25.91 53.55
C VAL A 859 13.69 26.33 53.03
N ILE A 860 13.71 27.23 52.06
CA ILE A 860 14.90 27.96 51.62
C ILE A 860 14.84 29.35 52.28
N ASP A 861 15.78 29.63 53.19
CA ASP A 861 15.79 30.83 54.03
C ASP A 861 16.99 31.72 53.71
N GLY A 862 16.72 32.92 53.18
CA GLY A 862 17.74 33.90 52.81
C GLY A 862 18.35 34.67 53.98
N GLY A 863 17.88 34.42 55.22
CA GLY A 863 18.42 35.02 56.44
C GLY A 863 18.37 36.55 56.49
N GLY A 864 17.61 37.19 55.61
CA GLY A 864 17.48 38.64 55.48
C GLY A 864 18.68 39.34 54.82
N ASN A 865 19.56 38.64 54.09
CA ASN A 865 20.79 39.25 53.54
C ASN A 865 21.09 38.91 52.08
N MET A 866 20.24 38.15 51.39
CA MET A 866 20.48 37.79 49.99
C MET A 866 19.19 37.55 49.20
N ARG A 867 19.32 37.55 47.87
CA ARG A 867 18.31 36.99 46.96
C ARG A 867 18.42 35.47 46.97
N LEU A 868 17.29 34.77 47.04
CA LEU A 868 17.28 33.30 47.07
C LEU A 868 17.42 32.67 45.68
N ILE A 869 16.57 33.06 44.71
CA ILE A 869 16.54 32.45 43.38
C ILE A 869 16.75 33.50 42.28
N ARG A 870 17.52 33.13 41.25
CA ARG A 870 17.79 33.98 40.08
C ARG A 870 17.66 33.15 38.79
N CYS A 871 16.80 33.59 37.88
CA CYS A 871 16.66 33.04 36.53
C CYS A 871 16.95 34.17 35.52
N VAL A 872 18.13 34.15 34.91
CA VAL A 872 18.61 35.20 33.99
C VAL A 872 19.27 34.65 32.74
N THR A 873 19.26 33.33 32.56
CA THR A 873 20.00 32.61 31.54
C THR A 873 19.09 32.01 30.47
N GLY A 874 17.80 32.38 30.48
CA GLY A 874 16.82 31.92 29.51
C GLY A 874 16.03 30.70 29.97
N GLU A 875 15.85 30.51 31.28
CA GLU A 875 15.09 29.40 31.84
C GLU A 875 13.69 29.33 31.22
N SER A 876 13.37 28.19 30.59
CA SER A 876 12.07 27.93 29.95
C SER A 876 11.04 27.42 30.98
N ALA A 877 9.83 27.10 30.51
CA ALA A 877 8.81 26.45 31.31
C ALA A 877 9.24 25.07 31.87
N ASP A 878 10.31 24.48 31.32
CA ASP A 878 10.88 23.20 31.74
C ASP A 878 11.82 23.32 32.95
N THR A 879 12.20 24.54 33.32
CA THR A 879 12.82 24.80 34.63
C THR A 879 11.72 24.90 35.69
N VAL A 880 11.58 23.88 36.52
CA VAL A 880 10.46 23.73 37.48
C VAL A 880 10.94 23.93 38.91
N PHE A 881 10.27 24.80 39.66
CA PHE A 881 10.39 24.91 41.11
C PHE A 881 9.11 24.40 41.76
N GLU A 882 9.20 23.38 42.61
CA GLU A 882 8.00 22.82 43.23
C GLU A 882 8.14 22.42 44.69
N ASN A 883 7.06 22.62 45.46
CA ASN A 883 6.98 22.27 46.88
C ASN A 883 8.05 22.97 47.76
N LEU A 884 8.32 24.25 47.52
CA LEU A 884 9.33 25.03 48.26
C LEU A 884 8.74 26.19 49.04
N VAL A 885 9.23 26.42 50.26
CA VAL A 885 8.98 27.65 51.03
C VAL A 885 10.18 28.57 50.90
N ILE A 886 10.04 29.67 50.17
CA ILE A 886 11.08 30.66 49.86
C ILE A 886 10.86 31.87 50.76
N ARG A 887 11.75 32.07 51.75
CA ARG A 887 11.53 33.10 52.77
C ARG A 887 12.72 33.94 53.16
N ASN A 888 12.41 35.08 53.77
CA ASN A 888 13.38 36.05 54.33
C ASN A 888 14.47 36.47 53.33
N GLY A 889 14.16 36.53 52.04
CA GLY A 889 15.06 37.11 51.05
C GLY A 889 15.18 38.62 51.25
N SER A 890 16.39 39.15 51.20
CA SER A 890 16.62 40.60 51.16
C SER A 890 17.94 40.90 50.45
N GLY A 891 17.89 41.17 49.14
CA GLY A 891 19.09 41.41 48.33
C GLY A 891 19.77 42.76 48.62
N PRO A 892 21.09 42.80 48.91
CA PRO A 892 21.81 44.05 49.19
C PRO A 892 22.22 44.86 47.95
N ASP A 893 22.32 44.24 46.75
CA ASP A 893 22.99 44.87 45.59
C ASP A 893 22.10 45.29 44.41
N LEU A 894 20.87 44.80 44.26
CA LEU A 894 19.95 45.22 43.19
C LEU A 894 18.52 44.98 43.68
N GLY A 895 17.79 46.03 44.03
CA GLY A 895 16.51 45.98 44.76
C GLY A 895 15.31 45.34 44.05
N TYR A 896 15.49 44.30 43.25
CA TYR A 896 14.44 43.62 42.49
C TYR A 896 14.37 42.14 42.90
N GLY A 897 13.19 41.61 43.18
CA GLY A 897 12.97 40.16 43.30
C GLY A 897 13.81 39.49 44.38
N SER A 898 13.54 39.74 45.66
CA SER A 898 14.37 39.13 46.73
C SER A 898 14.08 37.65 46.94
N GLY A 899 12.84 37.20 46.76
CA GLY A 899 12.53 35.77 46.74
C GLY A 899 13.03 35.13 45.43
N MET A 900 12.57 35.65 44.30
CA MET A 900 12.98 35.22 42.96
C MET A 900 13.05 36.40 41.98
N TYR A 901 14.05 36.39 41.11
CA TYR A 901 14.26 37.38 40.06
C TYR A 901 14.34 36.69 38.69
N ASN A 902 13.39 36.99 37.82
CA ASN A 902 13.28 36.48 36.45
C ASN A 902 13.56 37.60 35.45
N PHE A 903 14.53 37.38 34.56
CA PHE A 903 14.91 38.30 33.50
C PHE A 903 15.07 37.52 32.19
N TYR A 904 14.25 37.84 31.18
CA TYR A 904 14.18 37.05 29.93
C TYR A 904 13.97 35.54 30.15
N SER A 905 13.27 35.18 31.22
CA SER A 905 13.14 33.80 31.70
C SER A 905 11.71 33.54 32.20
N SER A 906 11.16 32.37 31.90
CA SER A 906 9.76 31.99 32.12
C SER A 906 9.65 30.62 32.82
N PRO A 907 10.20 30.46 34.04
CA PRO A 907 10.13 29.18 34.77
C PRO A 907 8.71 28.79 35.21
N THR A 908 8.51 27.50 35.48
CA THR A 908 7.26 26.98 36.07
C THR A 908 7.40 26.85 37.59
N LEU A 909 6.42 27.33 38.34
CA LEU A 909 6.35 27.21 39.80
C LEU A 909 5.09 26.44 40.21
N ARG A 910 5.23 25.41 41.04
CA ARG A 910 4.10 24.60 41.54
C ARG A 910 4.13 24.48 43.06
N ASN A 911 3.03 24.78 43.73
CA ASN A 911 2.90 24.60 45.18
C ASN A 911 4.08 25.25 45.98
N CYS A 912 4.51 26.44 45.56
CA CYS A 912 5.59 27.19 46.22
C CYS A 912 5.03 28.30 47.12
N VAL A 913 5.64 28.53 48.27
CA VAL A 913 5.27 29.58 49.23
C VAL A 913 6.36 30.64 49.31
N PHE A 914 6.10 31.84 48.82
CA PHE A 914 6.96 33.02 49.02
C PHE A 914 6.51 33.78 50.26
N THR A 915 7.34 33.85 51.31
CA THR A 915 6.96 34.54 52.54
C THR A 915 8.03 35.41 53.18
N GLY A 916 7.66 36.61 53.65
CA GLY A 916 8.57 37.50 54.36
C GLY A 916 9.76 38.00 53.54
N ASN A 917 9.70 37.93 52.20
CA ASN A 917 10.76 38.44 51.32
C ASN A 917 10.64 39.96 51.14
N SER A 918 11.76 40.67 51.13
CA SER A 918 11.81 42.13 51.10
C SER A 918 12.73 42.69 50.01
N ALA A 919 12.20 43.50 49.09
CA ALA A 919 12.94 44.12 47.98
C ALA A 919 12.59 45.63 47.80
N ASN A 920 13.18 46.31 46.81
CA ASN A 920 12.66 47.61 46.38
C ASN A 920 11.44 47.45 45.46
N THR A 921 11.43 46.43 44.60
CA THR A 921 10.31 46.11 43.70
C THR A 921 10.22 44.59 43.52
N GLY A 922 9.02 44.01 43.58
CA GLY A 922 8.83 42.56 43.51
C GLY A 922 9.37 41.87 44.76
N GLY A 923 8.70 42.04 45.91
CA GLY A 923 9.18 41.51 47.20
C GLY A 923 9.34 39.98 47.16
N GLY A 924 8.29 39.28 46.72
CA GLY A 924 8.33 37.84 46.43
C GLY A 924 9.02 37.54 45.10
N VAL A 925 8.38 37.92 43.99
CA VAL A 925 8.87 37.66 42.63
C VAL A 925 8.97 38.95 41.80
N PHE A 926 10.00 39.06 40.98
CA PHE A 926 10.16 40.12 39.98
C PHE A 926 10.31 39.52 38.58
N ASN A 927 9.45 39.90 37.64
CA ASN A 927 9.46 39.45 36.25
C ASN A 927 9.74 40.62 35.29
N HIS A 928 10.66 40.38 34.35
CA HIS A 928 11.05 41.37 33.34
C HIS A 928 11.42 40.69 32.02
N HIS A 929 10.65 40.94 30.95
CA HIS A 929 10.71 40.19 29.70
C HIS A 929 10.51 38.66 29.87
N GLY A 930 9.81 38.23 30.92
CA GLY A 930 9.62 36.82 31.26
C GLY A 930 8.21 36.56 31.79
N SER A 931 7.61 35.44 31.39
CA SER A 931 6.21 35.09 31.65
C SER A 931 6.12 33.73 32.35
N PRO A 932 6.52 33.63 33.64
CA PRO A 932 6.45 32.37 34.37
C PRO A 932 5.00 31.89 34.54
N THR A 933 4.84 30.57 34.66
CA THR A 933 3.57 29.92 35.01
C THR A 933 3.59 29.48 36.46
N LEU A 934 2.57 29.84 37.23
CA LEU A 934 2.47 29.55 38.65
C LEU A 934 1.17 28.78 38.92
N THR A 935 1.26 27.64 39.59
CA THR A 935 0.10 26.83 39.98
C THR A 935 0.13 26.55 41.48
N GLY A 936 -0.96 26.84 42.19
CA GLY A 936 -1.06 26.55 43.63
C GLY A 936 -0.05 27.30 44.51
N CYS A 937 0.50 28.41 44.04
CA CYS A 937 1.55 29.15 44.77
C CYS A 937 0.95 30.16 45.76
N VAL A 938 1.63 30.38 46.89
CA VAL A 938 1.21 31.33 47.94
C VAL A 938 2.25 32.42 48.11
N PHE A 939 1.83 33.69 48.06
CA PHE A 939 2.65 34.85 48.36
C PHE A 939 2.10 35.52 49.61
N THR A 940 2.81 35.43 50.75
CA THR A 940 2.32 35.98 52.01
C THR A 940 3.34 36.80 52.80
N GLY A 941 2.97 38.02 53.16
CA GLY A 941 3.82 38.89 53.98
C GLY A 941 5.09 39.39 53.27
N ASN A 942 5.14 39.39 51.93
CA ASN A 942 6.26 39.95 51.18
C ASN A 942 6.17 41.48 51.09
N THR A 943 7.31 42.15 51.06
CA THR A 943 7.41 43.61 51.18
C THR A 943 8.25 44.21 50.04
N ALA A 944 7.76 45.26 49.38
CA ALA A 944 8.52 46.05 48.42
C ALA A 944 8.55 47.54 48.79
N SER A 945 9.69 48.22 48.69
CA SER A 945 9.76 49.67 48.98
C SER A 945 9.00 50.54 47.97
N TYR A 946 8.80 50.06 46.73
CA TYR A 946 8.17 50.80 45.64
C TYR A 946 6.97 50.10 45.03
N ARG A 947 7.12 48.92 44.42
CA ARG A 947 6.06 48.30 43.62
C ARG A 947 6.02 46.78 43.74
N GLY A 948 4.84 46.18 43.75
CA GLY A 948 4.68 44.72 43.68
C GLY A 948 5.19 44.01 44.93
N GLY A 949 4.42 44.06 46.03
CA GLY A 949 4.85 43.45 47.30
C GLY A 949 4.96 41.93 47.17
N GLY A 950 3.92 41.28 46.66
CA GLY A 950 3.95 39.87 46.27
C GLY A 950 4.73 39.67 44.97
N MET A 951 4.31 40.34 43.89
CA MET A 951 4.89 40.18 42.56
C MET A 951 4.94 41.49 41.76
N PHE A 952 5.99 41.69 40.98
CA PHE A 952 6.08 42.77 39.98
C PHE A 952 6.28 42.19 38.57
N ASN A 953 5.55 42.70 37.59
CA ASN A 953 5.63 42.33 36.17
C ASN A 953 5.90 43.56 35.32
N GLY A 954 6.92 43.52 34.46
CA GLY A 954 7.25 44.66 33.58
C GLY A 954 7.78 44.25 32.21
N ASN A 955 7.69 45.18 31.26
CA ASN A 955 8.21 45.03 29.90
C ASN A 955 7.69 43.78 29.14
N SER A 956 6.37 43.69 28.98
CA SER A 956 5.70 42.56 28.31
C SER A 956 5.96 41.23 29.02
N SER A 957 5.81 41.23 30.35
CA SER A 957 5.83 40.02 31.17
C SER A 957 4.40 39.64 31.51
N ASP A 958 3.94 38.51 30.98
CA ASP A 958 2.54 38.08 31.05
C ASP A 958 2.44 36.75 31.81
N PRO A 959 2.78 36.70 33.12
CA PRO A 959 2.74 35.45 33.86
C PRO A 959 1.29 34.93 34.00
N VAL A 960 1.18 33.61 34.06
CA VAL A 960 -0.09 32.91 34.24
C VAL A 960 -0.14 32.36 35.66
N LEU A 961 -1.17 32.72 36.43
CA LEU A 961 -1.38 32.28 37.80
C LEU A 961 -2.66 31.45 37.87
N ILE A 962 -2.55 30.23 38.36
CA ILE A 962 -3.65 29.28 38.50
C ILE A 962 -3.68 28.83 39.97
N ASP A 963 -4.84 28.88 40.63
CA ASP A 963 -5.01 28.45 42.03
C ASP A 963 -4.05 29.14 43.03
N CYS A 964 -3.60 30.36 42.70
CA CYS A 964 -2.60 31.07 43.50
C CYS A 964 -3.22 31.99 44.55
N THR A 965 -2.56 32.13 45.71
CA THR A 965 -3.02 33.00 46.81
C THR A 965 -2.01 34.09 47.13
N LEU A 966 -2.36 35.37 46.96
CA LEU A 966 -1.53 36.52 47.29
C LEU A 966 -2.15 37.29 48.46
N THR A 967 -1.57 37.18 49.66
CA THR A 967 -2.16 37.76 50.88
C THR A 967 -1.20 38.52 51.79
N GLY A 968 -1.66 39.63 52.37
CA GLY A 968 -0.88 40.35 53.38
C GLY A 968 0.46 40.92 52.89
N ASN A 969 0.63 41.09 51.58
CA ASN A 969 1.83 41.67 51.00
C ASN A 969 1.76 43.21 51.01
N PHE A 970 2.92 43.87 51.10
CA PHE A 970 3.03 45.33 51.23
C PHE A 970 3.92 45.95 50.15
N ALA A 971 3.46 47.04 49.52
CA ALA A 971 4.30 47.88 48.68
C ALA A 971 3.89 49.36 48.78
N ALA A 972 4.62 50.28 48.15
CA ALA A 972 4.10 51.64 47.97
C ALA A 972 2.99 51.72 46.91
N SER A 973 2.93 50.75 45.99
CA SER A 973 1.83 50.55 45.02
C SER A 973 1.78 49.10 44.56
N GLY A 974 0.58 48.51 44.43
CA GLY A 974 0.42 47.10 44.07
C GLY A 974 0.99 46.18 45.14
N GLY A 975 0.36 46.17 46.33
CA GLY A 975 0.76 45.34 47.46
C GLY A 975 0.77 43.85 47.09
N GLY A 976 -0.29 43.35 46.45
CA GLY A 976 -0.32 41.98 45.93
C GLY A 976 0.52 41.87 44.66
N MET A 977 0.12 42.56 43.59
CA MET A 977 0.83 42.57 42.31
C MET A 977 0.87 43.96 41.68
N TYR A 978 1.96 44.27 40.97
CA TYR A 978 2.07 45.47 40.13
C TYR A 978 2.51 45.12 38.71
N ASN A 979 1.71 45.51 37.72
CA ASN A 979 1.91 45.26 36.29
C ASN A 979 2.23 46.57 35.56
N PHE A 980 3.39 46.63 34.91
CA PHE A 980 3.92 47.84 34.28
C PHE A 980 3.94 47.72 32.74
N GLY A 981 3.51 48.78 32.06
CA GLY A 981 3.56 48.88 30.61
C GLY A 981 2.48 48.01 29.93
N THR A 982 2.90 47.19 28.97
CA THR A 982 2.07 46.24 28.21
C THR A 982 1.91 44.88 28.89
N SER A 983 2.46 44.70 30.09
CA SER A 983 2.41 43.44 30.85
C SER A 983 0.96 43.17 31.31
N ASN A 984 0.42 42.02 30.94
CA ASN A 984 -0.97 41.61 31.15
C ASN A 984 -1.03 40.16 31.68
N PRO A 985 -0.74 39.94 32.97
CA PRO A 985 -0.85 38.61 33.58
C PRO A 985 -2.27 38.07 33.55
N VAL A 986 -2.39 36.75 33.49
CA VAL A 986 -3.66 36.03 33.53
C VAL A 986 -3.79 35.34 34.88
N LEU A 987 -4.92 35.55 35.57
CA LEU A 987 -5.26 34.89 36.82
C LEU A 987 -6.44 33.94 36.56
N THR A 988 -6.39 32.74 37.13
CA THR A 988 -7.48 31.76 37.12
C THR A 988 -7.56 31.17 38.53
N ASN A 989 -8.74 31.19 39.13
CA ASN A 989 -9.06 30.65 40.46
C ASN A 989 -8.11 31.15 41.56
N CYS A 990 -7.68 32.40 41.44
CA CYS A 990 -6.72 33.00 42.37
C CYS A 990 -7.41 33.77 43.51
N VAL A 991 -6.75 33.87 44.66
CA VAL A 991 -7.20 34.68 45.80
C VAL A 991 -6.19 35.80 46.05
N VAL A 992 -6.58 37.06 45.85
CA VAL A 992 -5.74 38.24 46.09
C VAL A 992 -6.42 39.15 47.11
N CYS A 993 -5.99 39.06 48.38
CA CYS A 993 -6.67 39.77 49.46
C CYS A 993 -5.77 40.26 50.60
N GLY A 994 -6.20 41.28 51.33
CA GLY A 994 -5.48 41.77 52.52
C GLY A 994 -4.10 42.40 52.21
N ASN A 995 -3.79 42.67 50.94
CA ASN A 995 -2.54 43.34 50.56
C ASN A 995 -2.68 44.87 50.71
N SER A 996 -1.56 45.59 50.88
CA SER A 996 -1.57 47.03 51.14
C SER A 996 -0.55 47.80 50.27
N PRO A 997 -0.93 48.96 49.70
CA PRO A 997 -2.27 49.58 49.72
C PRO A 997 -3.26 48.92 48.75
N ASP A 998 -2.77 48.31 47.67
CA ASP A 998 -3.60 47.79 46.58
C ASP A 998 -3.45 46.27 46.44
N GLN A 999 -4.52 45.59 46.00
CA GLN A 999 -4.45 44.16 45.67
C GLN A 999 -3.66 43.96 44.37
N LEU A 1000 -4.11 44.60 43.29
CA LEU A 1000 -3.49 44.58 41.96
C LEU A 1000 -3.42 46.02 41.43
N VAL A 1001 -2.35 46.36 40.70
CA VAL A 1001 -2.20 47.64 39.99
C VAL A 1001 -1.66 47.40 38.60
N GLY A 1002 -2.29 47.95 37.56
CA GLY A 1002 -1.90 47.78 36.16
C GLY A 1002 -2.85 46.85 35.37
N PRO A 1003 -2.54 46.52 34.11
CA PRO A 1003 -3.34 45.59 33.31
C PRO A 1003 -3.27 44.17 33.88
N TRP A 1004 -4.35 43.42 33.81
CA TRP A 1004 -4.43 41.99 34.08
C TRP A 1004 -5.72 41.42 33.44
N ALA A 1005 -5.75 40.12 33.20
CA ALA A 1005 -6.90 39.37 32.72
C ALA A 1005 -7.23 38.23 33.68
N ASP A 1006 -8.48 37.77 33.66
CA ASP A 1006 -8.98 36.64 34.45
C ASP A 1006 -10.19 36.03 33.73
N ASP A 1007 -10.46 34.76 34.00
CA ASP A 1007 -11.63 34.01 33.51
C ASP A 1007 -12.80 34.06 34.51
N CYS A 1008 -12.79 35.09 35.36
CA CYS A 1008 -13.83 35.42 36.33
C CYS A 1008 -13.92 34.44 37.51
N SER A 1009 -12.94 33.54 37.63
CA SER A 1009 -12.87 32.61 38.76
C SER A 1009 -12.00 33.12 39.91
N SER A 1010 -11.28 34.25 39.74
CA SER A 1010 -10.39 34.79 40.77
C SER A 1010 -11.06 35.81 41.71
N CYS A 1011 -10.83 35.67 43.01
CA CYS A 1011 -11.30 36.61 44.04
C CYS A 1011 -10.25 37.70 44.34
N VAL A 1012 -10.54 38.96 44.02
CA VAL A 1012 -9.68 40.12 44.29
C VAL A 1012 -10.39 41.13 45.19
N THR A 1013 -10.05 41.18 46.49
CA THR A 1013 -10.77 41.97 47.50
C THR A 1013 -9.85 42.56 48.58
N ALA A 1014 -10.29 43.58 49.30
CA ALA A 1014 -9.50 44.15 50.40
C ALA A 1014 -9.41 43.22 51.63
N SER A 1015 -10.47 42.46 51.95
CA SER A 1015 -10.52 41.56 53.11
C SER A 1015 -10.61 40.11 52.66
N CYS A 1016 -9.77 39.23 53.19
CA CYS A 1016 -9.81 37.81 52.86
C CYS A 1016 -11.08 37.10 53.37
N GLU A 1017 -11.82 37.70 54.31
CA GLU A 1017 -13.12 37.19 54.75
C GLU A 1017 -14.21 37.32 53.66
N ASP A 1018 -13.99 38.19 52.67
CA ASP A 1018 -14.94 38.45 51.58
C ASP A 1018 -14.74 37.48 50.39
N CYS A 1019 -13.73 36.60 50.43
CA CYS A 1019 -13.55 35.54 49.44
C CYS A 1019 -14.23 34.25 49.90
N GLN A 1020 -15.33 33.85 49.24
CA GLN A 1020 -15.91 32.52 49.38
C GLN A 1020 -15.65 31.72 48.11
N LEU A 1021 -14.80 30.69 48.20
CA LEU A 1021 -14.57 29.74 47.10
C LEU A 1021 -15.53 28.55 47.20
N PRO A 1022 -15.95 27.96 46.05
CA PRO A 1022 -15.56 28.32 44.69
C PRO A 1022 -16.55 29.29 44.05
N VAL A 1023 -16.04 30.34 43.40
CA VAL A 1023 -16.81 31.11 42.42
C VAL A 1023 -16.81 30.24 41.16
N GLU A 1024 -17.91 29.55 40.88
CA GLU A 1024 -18.05 28.73 39.67
C GLU A 1024 -17.86 29.62 38.42
N PRO A 1025 -17.12 29.17 37.40
CA PRO A 1025 -16.97 29.93 36.15
C PRO A 1025 -18.36 30.20 35.57
N CYS A 1026 -18.58 31.43 35.10
CA CYS A 1026 -19.89 31.87 34.62
C CYS A 1026 -20.24 31.14 33.31
N PRO A 1027 -21.14 30.14 33.32
CA PRO A 1027 -21.34 29.28 32.15
C PRO A 1027 -21.88 30.06 30.95
N THR A 1028 -22.53 31.18 31.23
CA THR A 1028 -23.25 32.04 30.29
C THR A 1028 -22.41 33.20 29.75
N ASP A 1029 -21.17 33.37 30.21
CA ASP A 1029 -20.19 34.33 29.69
C ASP A 1029 -19.43 33.69 28.50
N LEU A 1030 -20.11 33.61 27.37
CA LEU A 1030 -19.64 33.00 26.14
C LEU A 1030 -18.50 33.79 25.48
N VAL A 1031 -18.34 35.08 25.81
CA VAL A 1031 -17.26 35.93 25.30
C VAL A 1031 -16.13 36.19 26.31
N GLN A 1032 -16.20 35.55 27.48
CA GLN A 1032 -15.18 35.54 28.53
C GLN A 1032 -14.76 36.94 28.99
N ASN A 1033 -15.74 37.83 29.23
CA ASN A 1033 -15.51 39.22 29.63
C ASN A 1033 -15.95 39.53 31.09
N CYS A 1034 -16.35 38.50 31.84
CA CYS A 1034 -16.87 38.52 33.21
C CYS A 1034 -18.24 39.15 33.42
N ILE A 1035 -19.02 39.30 32.36
CA ILE A 1035 -20.36 39.86 32.41
C ILE A 1035 -21.22 39.07 31.43
N THR A 1036 -22.31 38.44 31.88
CA THR A 1036 -23.33 37.96 30.93
C THR A 1036 -24.13 39.15 30.43
N ASP A 1037 -23.86 39.58 29.20
CA ASP A 1037 -24.53 40.72 28.59
C ASP A 1037 -24.97 40.48 27.13
N ALA A 1038 -25.16 41.57 26.38
CA ALA A 1038 -25.66 41.50 25.01
C ALA A 1038 -24.67 40.80 24.07
N ASP A 1039 -23.37 40.86 24.37
CA ASP A 1039 -22.34 40.24 23.55
C ASP A 1039 -22.40 38.70 23.69
N ASP A 1040 -22.70 38.20 24.90
CA ASP A 1040 -22.97 36.77 25.13
C ASP A 1040 -24.26 36.30 24.49
N LEU A 1041 -25.31 37.13 24.53
CA LEU A 1041 -26.57 36.83 23.85
C LEU A 1041 -26.36 36.72 22.33
N GLU A 1042 -25.51 37.57 21.75
CA GLU A 1042 -25.15 37.48 20.34
C GLU A 1042 -24.39 36.18 20.03
N ALA A 1043 -23.40 35.84 20.86
CA ALA A 1043 -22.64 34.59 20.75
C ALA A 1043 -23.52 33.34 20.93
N PHE A 1044 -24.53 33.43 21.80
CA PHE A 1044 -25.51 32.39 22.07
C PHE A 1044 -26.46 32.18 20.88
N LEU A 1045 -27.06 33.26 20.35
CA LEU A 1045 -27.99 33.19 19.22
C LEU A 1045 -27.33 32.71 17.93
N ALA A 1046 -26.03 32.96 17.75
CA ALA A 1046 -25.25 32.45 16.62
C ALA A 1046 -25.19 30.91 16.55
N ARG A 1047 -25.48 30.22 17.65
CA ARG A 1047 -25.36 28.76 17.81
C ARG A 1047 -26.70 28.04 17.99
N TRP A 1048 -27.81 28.74 17.74
CA TRP A 1048 -29.17 28.21 17.94
C TRP A 1048 -29.47 26.97 17.08
N GLY A 1049 -29.82 25.86 17.72
CA GLY A 1049 -30.18 24.59 17.04
C GLY A 1049 -29.58 23.34 17.69
N ALA A 1050 -29.75 22.19 17.03
CA ALA A 1050 -29.21 20.90 17.49
C ALA A 1050 -27.70 20.82 17.23
N CYS A 1051 -26.92 20.35 18.21
CA CYS A 1051 -25.47 20.23 18.07
C CYS A 1051 -25.01 18.84 17.61
N GLY A 1052 -23.81 18.79 17.02
CA GLY A 1052 -22.99 17.58 16.92
C GLY A 1052 -22.04 17.45 18.13
N ILE A 1053 -21.65 16.21 18.45
CA ILE A 1053 -21.07 15.74 19.73
C ILE A 1053 -19.78 16.43 20.26
N GLU A 1054 -19.19 17.43 19.60
CA GLU A 1054 -17.89 17.98 20.04
C GLU A 1054 -17.78 19.50 20.27
N ASP A 1055 -18.87 20.30 20.27
CA ASP A 1055 -18.79 21.68 20.82
C ASP A 1055 -20.17 22.36 21.02
N CYS A 1056 -20.89 22.06 22.12
CA CYS A 1056 -22.14 22.76 22.51
C CYS A 1056 -21.93 23.82 23.59
N VAL A 1057 -21.05 24.80 23.38
CA VAL A 1057 -20.78 25.85 24.40
C VAL A 1057 -22.00 26.68 24.82
N GLY A 1058 -23.11 26.64 24.07
CA GLY A 1058 -24.38 27.33 24.40
C GLY A 1058 -25.50 26.43 24.93
N ASP A 1059 -25.26 25.12 25.09
CA ASP A 1059 -26.22 24.20 25.72
C ASP A 1059 -25.94 24.21 27.22
N PHE A 1060 -26.68 25.04 27.96
CA PHE A 1060 -26.43 25.22 29.39
C PHE A 1060 -27.15 24.17 30.25
N ASN A 1061 -27.98 23.32 29.64
CA ASN A 1061 -28.77 22.31 30.33
C ASN A 1061 -28.45 20.85 29.90
N ASP A 1062 -27.50 20.68 28.99
CA ASP A 1062 -26.96 19.42 28.46
C ASP A 1062 -28.02 18.52 27.79
N ASP A 1063 -29.07 19.09 27.17
CA ASP A 1063 -30.10 18.29 26.47
C ASP A 1063 -29.79 18.03 24.99
N GLY A 1064 -28.65 18.51 24.49
CA GLY A 1064 -28.15 18.28 23.15
C GLY A 1064 -28.60 19.33 22.12
N GLY A 1065 -29.17 20.45 22.56
CA GLY A 1065 -29.54 21.58 21.70
C GLY A 1065 -29.35 22.93 22.38
N VAL A 1066 -29.05 23.96 21.60
CA VAL A 1066 -29.08 25.36 22.04
C VAL A 1066 -30.45 25.92 21.70
N ASP A 1067 -31.32 26.06 22.69
CA ASP A 1067 -32.70 26.47 22.46
C ASP A 1067 -33.27 27.49 23.48
N GLY A 1068 -34.60 27.61 23.53
CA GLY A 1068 -35.28 28.54 24.42
C GLY A 1068 -35.08 28.25 25.91
N ALA A 1069 -34.75 27.01 26.28
CA ALA A 1069 -34.42 26.64 27.65
C ALA A 1069 -33.07 27.24 28.07
N ASP A 1070 -32.05 27.12 27.22
CA ASP A 1070 -30.72 27.69 27.46
C ASP A 1070 -30.73 29.21 27.42
N LEU A 1071 -31.54 29.80 26.53
CA LEU A 1071 -31.75 31.24 26.51
C LEU A 1071 -32.35 31.74 27.84
N GLY A 1072 -33.21 30.93 28.45
CA GLY A 1072 -33.75 31.19 29.78
C GLY A 1072 -32.68 31.18 30.86
N ILE A 1073 -31.71 30.27 30.77
CA ILE A 1073 -30.56 30.20 31.69
C ILE A 1073 -29.66 31.43 31.50
N LEU A 1074 -29.33 31.80 30.25
CA LEU A 1074 -28.54 32.99 29.93
C LEU A 1074 -29.11 34.28 30.55
N PHE A 1075 -30.42 34.50 30.38
CA PHE A 1075 -31.07 35.69 30.98
C PHE A 1075 -31.20 35.62 32.50
N SER A 1076 -31.15 34.43 33.11
CA SER A 1076 -31.30 34.28 34.55
C SER A 1076 -30.10 34.83 35.35
N VAL A 1077 -28.95 34.95 34.70
CA VAL A 1077 -27.68 35.41 35.27
C VAL A 1077 -27.14 36.68 34.59
N TRP A 1078 -28.00 37.42 33.89
CA TRP A 1078 -27.66 38.65 33.18
C TRP A 1078 -27.05 39.73 34.10
N GLY A 1079 -25.80 40.12 33.83
CA GLY A 1079 -24.99 41.04 34.65
C GLY A 1079 -23.61 40.50 34.98
N THR A 1080 -22.89 41.14 35.91
CA THR A 1080 -21.59 40.67 36.39
C THR A 1080 -21.76 39.34 37.09
N CYS A 1081 -20.97 38.33 36.69
CA CYS A 1081 -21.01 37.01 37.30
C CYS A 1081 -20.55 37.12 38.77
N GLN A 1082 -21.41 36.71 39.71
CA GLN A 1082 -21.17 36.74 41.17
C GLN A 1082 -21.37 35.37 41.79
#